data_AF-A0A3N5TRD7-F1
#
_entry.id   AF-A0A3N5TRD7-F1
#
_cell.length_a   1.000
_cell.length_b   1.000
_cell.length_c   1.000
_cell.angle_alpha   90.00
_cell.angle_beta   90.00
_cell.angle_gamma   90.00
#
_symmetry.space_group_name_H-M   'P 1'
#
loop_
_entity.id
_entity.type
_entity.pdbx_description
1 polymer ?
#
loop_
_entity_poly.entity_id
_entity_poly.type
_entity_poly.pdbx_seq_one_letter_code
_entity_poly.pdbx_strand_id
1 'polypeptide(L)'
;MDQSETDNAGRPKLNRPRPTIGFMVDSLAVHESVLWHGVLDAVRAHDADLIGFQGNLLEIPDGFMAQGNVIYQLASAENVDGLVFSSATMAHWISLGGMQRFAERYHPLPRVSLGLPLKGIPSLTVDNYQGMRQVISHLIDAHGCRRIAYISGPQDHPESKSRYQAYVDTLAEVGLPVDPALVSPPTTWVESTGRQAMRVLLDERGLQPGVGFDAVAASNDMTALGVLIELQARGFHVPEDIAVTGFDGHGKGEFSAPSLTSVRQPFYEQGWAAVEAILAQLRGEEVPLERNMPTKLVIRQSCGCPDPIVVQGAVGSIPQPGTTRGESLAASLRAASEQIQAEMIRAARSTFEGLDPVWINQLLIAFSDDVLGESINAFGSALDEAMRQTMLRKREVRSWQNVLSEHRRQILPLLSEPEHRHRAEDLWQQARVIVAEATNRFRGLQESLARQQADILHGIGDTLVTTFDLTESMEALTRGLPQLGLPGCYLALYDYPDQPASGANLIFAYDEQGPIDVPRGGLPVPSLQLIPHRLRTGDRRLSAVIVPLYFREQQFGYILFEAGSSDAAIYESLRIQISTMLQGAQLMQQVQQHTSQLDIIVTETLATSEQMRGTIAETSRQAQAVANTAQQSVDVSKAGQDAIAATLAGMEKIQGQVADIAQSILALSERTQQIGEIISAVEEIANQSRLLALNASIEAARAGDEGLGFAVVAREMRQLAGQSQAATARVSSILNEIQRAANNAVMVTEEGSKGAQSGMELAQQAGASIRDLAAVIEEAARVAIQIAASTRQQTNAMNQLVLAMKSIKQASAQTQASISEAGY
;
A
#
# COMPACT_ATOMS: atom_id res chain seq x y z
N MET A 1 42.66 -6.24 -8.42
CA MET A 1 43.51 -5.21 -9.04
C MET A 1 43.35 -5.43 -10.54
N ASP A 2 42.24 -4.92 -11.07
CA ASP A 2 41.79 -5.19 -12.43
C ASP A 2 41.98 -3.91 -13.24
N GLN A 3 42.81 -3.94 -14.28
CA GLN A 3 43.09 -2.77 -15.11
C GLN A 3 41.88 -2.53 -16.00
N SER A 4 41.10 -1.47 -15.71
CA SER A 4 39.99 -1.06 -16.56
C SER A 4 40.53 -0.57 -17.91
N GLU A 5 40.46 -1.41 -18.94
CA GLU A 5 40.61 -0.93 -20.32
C GLU A 5 39.53 0.11 -20.59
N THR A 6 39.93 1.23 -21.18
CA THR A 6 39.01 2.25 -21.66
C THR A 6 38.84 2.14 -23.17
N ASP A 7 37.64 2.44 -23.68
CA ASP A 7 37.43 2.56 -25.12
C ASP A 7 38.08 3.84 -25.69
N ASN A 8 37.98 4.05 -27.01
CA ASN A 8 38.52 5.26 -27.68
C ASN A 8 37.93 6.59 -27.16
N ALA A 9 36.86 6.54 -26.34
CA ALA A 9 36.23 7.68 -25.71
C ALA A 9 36.53 7.78 -24.19
N GLY A 10 37.46 6.98 -23.66
CA GLY A 10 37.86 7.02 -22.25
C GLY A 10 36.87 6.37 -21.28
N ARG A 11 35.91 5.58 -21.78
CA ARG A 11 34.88 4.89 -20.97
C ARG A 11 35.36 3.52 -20.50
N PRO A 12 35.05 3.07 -19.27
CA PRO A 12 35.36 1.70 -18.86
C PRO A 12 34.71 0.71 -19.82
N LYS A 13 35.49 -0.13 -20.51
CA LYS A 13 34.95 -1.19 -21.34
C LYS A 13 34.23 -2.20 -20.44
N LEU A 14 32.92 -2.23 -20.48
CA LEU A 14 32.20 -3.45 -20.15
C LEU A 14 32.59 -4.48 -21.21
N ASN A 15 33.11 -5.62 -20.76
CA ASN A 15 33.55 -6.70 -21.64
C ASN A 15 32.31 -7.42 -22.23
N ARG A 16 31.53 -6.70 -23.05
CA ARG A 16 30.30 -7.18 -23.69
C ARG A 16 30.59 -7.48 -25.16
N PRO A 17 30.08 -8.60 -25.70
CA PRO A 17 30.34 -9.00 -27.08
C PRO A 17 29.67 -8.09 -28.11
N ARG A 18 28.55 -7.42 -27.74
CA ARG A 18 27.74 -6.57 -28.62
C ARG A 18 27.40 -5.23 -27.96
N PRO A 19 27.21 -4.15 -28.74
CA PRO A 19 26.66 -2.89 -28.22
C PRO A 19 25.23 -3.12 -27.71
N THR A 20 24.91 -2.61 -26.53
CA THR A 20 23.56 -2.62 -25.96
C THR A 20 22.91 -1.26 -26.08
N ILE A 21 21.80 -1.17 -26.79
CA ILE A 21 21.03 0.08 -26.93
C ILE A 21 19.89 0.08 -25.93
N GLY A 22 19.71 1.19 -25.21
CA GLY A 22 18.52 1.42 -24.39
C GLY A 22 17.47 2.22 -25.16
N PHE A 23 16.20 1.81 -25.07
CA PHE A 23 15.08 2.56 -25.63
C PHE A 23 14.14 2.99 -24.51
N MET A 24 14.04 4.29 -24.25
CA MET A 24 13.17 4.84 -23.21
C MET A 24 11.83 5.26 -23.81
N VAL A 25 10.75 4.76 -23.20
CA VAL A 25 9.39 4.97 -23.68
C VAL A 25 8.41 4.99 -22.50
N ASP A 26 7.29 5.69 -22.65
CA ASP A 26 6.20 5.72 -21.67
C ASP A 26 5.18 4.59 -21.89
N SER A 27 5.01 4.12 -23.13
CA SER A 27 4.18 2.97 -23.46
C SER A 27 4.67 2.31 -24.74
N LEU A 28 4.55 0.99 -24.85
CA LEU A 28 4.80 0.27 -26.10
C LEU A 28 3.51 -0.01 -26.89
N ALA A 29 2.37 0.52 -26.46
CA ALA A 29 1.07 0.30 -27.12
C ALA A 29 0.87 1.18 -28.37
N VAL A 30 -0.12 0.85 -29.21
CA VAL A 30 -0.63 1.65 -30.35
C VAL A 30 0.42 2.12 -31.39
N HIS A 31 1.01 3.32 -31.25
CA HIS A 31 1.92 3.91 -32.26
C HIS A 31 3.37 3.51 -32.00
N GLU A 32 3.72 3.48 -30.73
CA GLU A 32 5.02 3.12 -30.19
C GLU A 32 5.36 1.66 -30.48
N SER A 33 4.34 0.82 -30.74
CA SER A 33 4.53 -0.53 -31.24
C SER A 33 5.26 -0.53 -32.59
N VAL A 34 4.85 0.29 -33.58
CA VAL A 34 5.50 0.33 -34.90
C VAL A 34 6.92 0.85 -34.79
N LEU A 35 7.12 1.86 -33.94
CA LEU A 35 8.44 2.41 -33.62
C LEU A 35 9.35 1.35 -32.98
N TRP A 36 8.84 0.62 -31.99
CA TRP A 36 9.53 -0.47 -31.30
C TRP A 36 9.94 -1.60 -32.25
N HIS A 37 9.09 -1.97 -33.21
CA HIS A 37 9.45 -2.94 -34.25
C HIS A 37 10.62 -2.44 -35.12
N GLY A 38 10.62 -1.16 -35.49
CA GLY A 38 11.74 -0.55 -36.22
C GLY A 38 13.05 -0.59 -35.44
N VAL A 39 13.01 -0.31 -34.14
CA VAL A 39 14.18 -0.43 -33.25
C VAL A 39 14.63 -1.90 -33.14
N LEU A 40 13.71 -2.83 -32.89
CA LEU A 40 13.98 -4.27 -32.75
C LEU A 40 14.62 -4.87 -34.01
N ASP A 41 14.09 -4.55 -35.18
CA ASP A 41 14.62 -5.08 -36.44
C ASP A 41 15.99 -4.48 -36.77
N ALA A 42 16.21 -3.20 -36.47
CA ALA A 42 17.51 -2.55 -36.67
C ALA A 42 18.59 -3.14 -35.76
N VAL A 43 18.33 -3.35 -34.46
CA VAL A 43 19.32 -3.99 -33.57
C VAL A 43 19.62 -5.42 -34.02
N ARG A 44 18.62 -6.14 -34.57
CA ARG A 44 18.83 -7.49 -35.13
C ARG A 44 19.71 -7.46 -36.37
N ALA A 45 19.49 -6.50 -37.27
CA ALA A 45 20.24 -6.34 -38.51
C ALA A 45 21.70 -5.89 -38.26
N HIS A 46 21.94 -5.12 -37.21
CA HIS A 46 23.26 -4.59 -36.85
C HIS A 46 23.98 -5.38 -35.74
N ASP A 47 23.48 -6.55 -35.35
CA ASP A 47 24.03 -7.41 -34.29
C ASP A 47 24.26 -6.67 -32.94
N ALA A 48 23.24 -5.93 -32.50
CA ALA A 48 23.22 -5.20 -31.23
C ALA A 48 22.15 -5.78 -30.27
N ASP A 49 22.35 -5.56 -28.97
CA ASP A 49 21.38 -5.87 -27.92
C ASP A 49 20.42 -4.68 -27.70
N LEU A 50 19.23 -4.95 -27.15
CA LEU A 50 18.22 -3.93 -26.86
C LEU A 50 17.61 -4.11 -25.47
N ILE A 51 17.48 -3.01 -24.73
CA ILE A 51 16.73 -2.93 -23.47
C ILE A 51 15.72 -1.79 -23.56
N GLY A 52 14.45 -2.12 -23.63
CA GLY A 52 13.34 -1.18 -23.56
C GLY A 52 13.02 -0.82 -22.11
N PHE A 53 13.28 0.41 -21.69
CA PHE A 53 12.90 0.95 -20.38
C PHE A 53 11.50 1.56 -20.50
N GLN A 54 10.48 0.81 -20.13
CA GLN A 54 9.09 1.25 -20.20
C GLN A 54 8.65 1.82 -18.84
N GLY A 55 8.58 3.15 -18.78
CA GLY A 55 8.10 3.92 -17.63
C GLY A 55 6.71 4.48 -17.85
N ASN A 56 6.51 5.77 -17.56
CA ASN A 56 5.30 6.54 -17.81
C ASN A 56 5.67 7.94 -18.35
N LEU A 57 4.66 8.78 -18.59
CA LEU A 57 4.87 10.19 -18.94
C LEU A 57 5.67 10.90 -17.83
N LEU A 58 6.61 11.77 -18.24
CA LEU A 58 7.46 12.52 -17.31
C LEU A 58 6.66 13.62 -16.60
N GLU A 59 6.86 13.78 -15.29
CA GLU A 59 6.14 14.75 -14.43
C GLU A 59 4.60 14.69 -14.57
N ILE A 60 4.06 13.49 -14.85
CA ILE A 60 2.60 13.28 -14.85
C ILE A 60 2.00 13.71 -13.49
N PRO A 61 0.90 14.49 -13.47
CA PRO A 61 0.31 14.98 -12.22
C PRO A 61 -0.19 13.88 -11.28
N ASP A 62 -0.51 12.71 -11.85
CA ASP A 62 -0.92 11.54 -11.08
C ASP A 62 0.30 10.89 -10.41
N GLY A 63 0.45 11.14 -9.11
CA GLY A 63 1.55 10.63 -8.29
C GLY A 63 1.67 9.10 -8.27
N PHE A 64 0.58 8.37 -8.50
CA PHE A 64 0.63 6.91 -8.64
C PHE A 64 1.33 6.52 -9.95
N MET A 65 0.94 7.10 -11.08
CA MET A 65 1.57 6.77 -12.36
C MET A 65 3.03 7.21 -12.42
N ALA A 66 3.39 8.30 -11.73
CA ALA A 66 4.77 8.78 -11.66
C ALA A 66 5.75 7.75 -11.08
N GLN A 67 5.26 6.79 -10.28
CA GLN A 67 6.05 5.67 -9.75
C GLN A 67 6.67 4.79 -10.85
N GLY A 68 6.06 4.75 -12.04
CA GLY A 68 6.62 4.03 -13.18
C GLY A 68 7.97 4.60 -13.66
N ASN A 69 8.25 5.88 -13.41
CA ASN A 69 9.44 6.55 -13.92
C ASN A 69 10.73 6.20 -13.18
N VAL A 70 10.64 5.43 -12.08
CA VAL A 70 11.80 4.84 -11.38
C VAL A 70 12.65 4.01 -12.35
N ILE A 71 12.03 3.34 -13.32
CA ILE A 71 12.75 2.49 -14.27
C ILE A 71 13.77 3.25 -15.11
N TYR A 72 13.52 4.55 -15.39
CA TYR A 72 14.47 5.39 -16.12
C TYR A 72 15.76 5.65 -15.34
N GLN A 73 15.73 5.53 -14.00
CA GLN A 73 16.91 5.68 -13.16
C GLN A 73 17.83 4.46 -13.24
N LEU A 74 17.30 3.30 -13.67
CA LEU A 74 18.09 2.09 -13.80
C LEU A 74 18.97 2.12 -15.05
N ALA A 75 18.62 2.89 -16.08
CA ALA A 75 19.45 3.02 -17.28
C ALA A 75 20.75 3.75 -16.98
N SER A 76 21.88 3.12 -17.28
CA SER A 76 23.21 3.69 -17.03
C SER A 76 24.27 3.08 -17.95
N ALA A 77 25.47 3.63 -17.91
CA ALA A 77 26.62 3.05 -18.61
C ALA A 77 26.95 1.62 -18.13
N GLU A 78 26.39 1.15 -17.00
CA GLU A 78 26.54 -0.24 -16.56
C GLU A 78 25.72 -1.23 -17.38
N ASN A 79 24.63 -0.78 -18.02
CA ASN A 79 23.69 -1.64 -18.74
C ASN A 79 23.42 -1.28 -20.20
N VAL A 80 23.77 -0.08 -20.65
CA VAL A 80 23.61 0.35 -22.04
C VAL A 80 24.82 1.17 -22.52
N ASP A 81 25.07 1.11 -23.82
CA ASP A 81 26.12 1.86 -24.52
C ASP A 81 25.58 3.14 -25.17
N GLY A 82 24.26 3.23 -25.38
CA GLY A 82 23.59 4.42 -25.91
C GLY A 82 22.08 4.39 -25.66
N LEU A 83 21.44 5.55 -25.73
CA LEU A 83 20.03 5.73 -25.36
C LEU A 83 19.23 6.44 -26.45
N VAL A 84 18.11 5.83 -26.83
CA VAL A 84 17.09 6.44 -27.66
C VAL A 84 15.92 6.85 -26.75
N PHE A 85 15.47 8.10 -26.86
CA PHE A 85 14.33 8.60 -26.11
C PHE A 85 13.13 8.81 -27.03
N SER A 86 11.98 8.25 -26.68
CA SER A 86 10.68 8.60 -27.30
C SER A 86 10.20 9.97 -26.80
N SER A 87 10.96 11.03 -27.11
CA SER A 87 10.81 12.35 -26.48
C SER A 87 9.44 12.96 -26.69
N ALA A 88 8.86 12.85 -27.89
CA ALA A 88 7.55 13.44 -28.18
C ALA A 88 6.40 12.85 -27.35
N THR A 89 6.49 11.58 -26.98
CA THR A 89 5.46 10.92 -26.18
C THR A 89 5.71 11.14 -24.69
N MET A 90 6.95 10.91 -24.24
CA MET A 90 7.36 11.04 -22.84
C MET A 90 7.20 12.46 -22.29
N ALA A 91 7.39 13.49 -23.12
CA ALA A 91 7.45 14.88 -22.68
C ALA A 91 6.08 15.59 -22.59
N HIS A 92 4.96 14.86 -22.53
CA HIS A 92 3.62 15.44 -22.56
C HIS A 92 3.36 16.51 -21.48
N TRP A 93 3.88 16.32 -20.27
CA TRP A 93 3.66 17.22 -19.12
C TRP A 93 4.86 18.12 -18.81
N ILE A 94 5.92 18.08 -19.62
CA ILE A 94 7.12 18.88 -19.41
C ILE A 94 7.44 19.74 -20.63
N SER A 95 8.13 20.85 -20.42
CA SER A 95 8.65 21.66 -21.53
C SER A 95 9.77 20.95 -22.28
N LEU A 96 10.09 21.42 -23.50
CA LEU A 96 11.29 21.01 -24.24
C LEU A 96 12.56 21.14 -23.39
N GLY A 97 12.67 22.19 -22.56
CA GLY A 97 13.77 22.36 -21.62
C GLY A 97 13.78 21.34 -20.48
N GLY A 98 12.61 20.86 -20.05
CA GLY A 98 12.49 19.72 -19.14
C GLY A 98 13.01 18.43 -19.76
N MET A 99 12.61 18.15 -20.99
CA MET A 99 13.08 16.97 -21.72
C MET A 99 14.60 17.03 -21.99
N GLN A 100 15.14 18.22 -22.29
CA GLN A 100 16.59 18.43 -22.37
C GLN A 100 17.26 18.06 -21.05
N ARG A 101 16.80 18.59 -19.91
CA ARG A 101 17.39 18.26 -18.59
C ARG A 101 17.32 16.77 -18.30
N PHE A 102 16.22 16.11 -18.64
CA PHE A 102 16.06 14.66 -18.47
C PHE A 102 17.12 13.90 -19.27
N ALA A 103 17.29 14.20 -20.56
CA ALA A 103 18.25 13.56 -21.45
C ALA A 103 19.72 13.86 -21.07
N GLU A 104 19.99 15.04 -20.51
CA GLU A 104 21.34 15.42 -20.07
C GLU A 104 21.88 14.60 -18.89
N ARG A 105 20.99 14.01 -18.09
CA ARG A 105 21.39 13.13 -16.97
C ARG A 105 22.20 11.91 -17.42
N TYR A 106 22.06 11.52 -18.69
CA TYR A 106 22.71 10.34 -19.25
C TYR A 106 24.00 10.65 -20.02
N HIS A 107 24.44 11.92 -20.09
CA HIS A 107 25.77 12.25 -20.60
C HIS A 107 26.86 11.52 -19.76
N PRO A 108 27.91 10.93 -20.36
CA PRO A 108 28.36 11.05 -21.75
C PRO A 108 27.86 9.93 -22.71
N LEU A 109 26.81 9.18 -22.37
CA LEU A 109 26.30 8.17 -23.30
C LEU A 109 25.83 8.84 -24.62
N PRO A 110 26.10 8.20 -25.78
CA PRO A 110 25.40 8.47 -27.02
C PRO A 110 23.90 8.51 -26.81
N ARG A 111 23.27 9.55 -27.34
CA ARG A 111 21.86 9.84 -27.11
C ARG A 111 21.20 10.23 -28.42
N VAL A 112 19.96 9.79 -28.62
CA VAL A 112 19.13 10.19 -29.76
C VAL A 112 17.74 10.53 -29.26
N SER A 113 17.20 11.65 -29.72
CA SER A 113 15.84 12.07 -29.44
C SER A 113 14.91 11.72 -30.60
N LEU A 114 13.72 11.21 -30.31
CA LEU A 114 12.65 10.98 -31.30
C LEU A 114 11.52 11.99 -31.10
N GLY A 115 11.17 12.69 -32.18
CA GLY A 115 10.05 13.62 -32.27
C GLY A 115 10.31 15.03 -31.71
N LEU A 116 11.27 15.22 -30.78
CA LEU A 116 11.62 16.55 -30.25
C LEU A 116 13.06 16.96 -30.56
N PRO A 117 13.30 18.21 -31.04
CA PRO A 117 14.64 18.71 -31.31
C PRO A 117 15.34 19.13 -30.01
N LEU A 118 16.26 18.29 -29.53
CA LEU A 118 17.06 18.54 -28.32
C LEU A 118 18.43 19.13 -28.71
N LYS A 119 18.86 20.16 -27.98
CA LYS A 119 20.10 20.88 -28.29
C LYS A 119 21.30 19.98 -28.04
N GLY A 120 22.15 19.82 -29.06
CA GLY A 120 23.40 19.03 -28.95
C GLY A 120 23.18 17.51 -28.90
N ILE A 121 21.94 17.05 -29.08
CA ILE A 121 21.58 15.63 -29.14
C ILE A 121 20.98 15.37 -30.52
N PRO A 122 21.53 14.43 -31.32
CA PRO A 122 20.91 14.03 -32.58
C PRO A 122 19.42 13.74 -32.43
N SER A 123 18.59 14.45 -33.18
CA SER A 123 17.14 14.41 -33.05
C SER A 123 16.51 14.06 -34.39
N LEU A 124 15.71 13.00 -34.41
CA LEU A 124 14.90 12.60 -35.55
C LEU A 124 13.51 13.20 -35.37
N THR A 125 13.15 14.17 -36.21
CA THR A 125 11.84 14.83 -36.18
C THR A 125 11.06 14.48 -37.44
N VAL A 126 9.75 14.72 -37.46
CA VAL A 126 8.93 14.55 -38.67
C VAL A 126 8.48 15.90 -39.24
N ASP A 127 8.17 15.92 -40.53
CA ASP A 127 7.65 17.11 -41.22
C ASP A 127 6.18 17.39 -40.89
N ASN A 128 5.94 17.81 -39.65
CA ASN A 128 4.63 18.15 -39.11
C ASN A 128 3.92 19.23 -39.94
N TYR A 129 4.66 20.23 -40.42
CA TYR A 129 4.11 21.36 -41.15
C TYR A 129 3.64 20.94 -42.55
N GLN A 130 4.53 20.32 -43.36
CA GLN A 130 4.13 19.91 -44.71
C GLN A 130 3.04 18.85 -44.69
N GLY A 131 3.09 17.91 -43.74
CA GLY A 131 2.04 16.92 -43.57
C GLY A 131 0.67 17.56 -43.35
N MET A 132 0.56 18.51 -42.42
CA MET A 132 -0.73 19.14 -42.11
C MET A 132 -1.16 20.08 -43.23
N ARG A 133 -0.22 20.80 -43.86
CA ARG A 133 -0.50 21.59 -45.07
C ARG A 133 -1.12 20.72 -46.16
N GLN A 134 -0.58 19.53 -46.43
CA GLN A 134 -1.13 18.61 -47.43
C GLN A 134 -2.57 18.19 -47.10
N VAL A 135 -2.90 17.98 -45.82
CA VAL A 135 -4.28 17.68 -45.39
C VAL A 135 -5.22 18.86 -45.67
N ILE A 136 -4.84 20.06 -45.24
CA ILE A 136 -5.69 21.25 -45.37
C ILE A 136 -5.86 21.62 -46.86
N SER A 137 -4.78 21.62 -47.64
CA SER A 137 -4.84 21.80 -49.08
C SER A 137 -5.71 20.73 -49.75
N HIS A 138 -5.62 19.47 -49.34
CA HIS A 138 -6.47 18.42 -49.89
C HIS A 138 -7.97 18.67 -49.64
N LEU A 139 -8.35 19.07 -48.43
CA LEU A 139 -9.73 19.44 -48.10
C LEU A 139 -10.24 20.61 -48.95
N ILE A 140 -9.40 21.62 -49.18
CA ILE A 140 -9.77 22.81 -49.95
C ILE A 140 -9.84 22.50 -51.45
N ASP A 141 -8.78 21.91 -52.00
CA ASP A 141 -8.58 21.78 -53.45
C ASP A 141 -9.40 20.62 -54.04
N ALA A 142 -9.46 19.48 -53.33
CA ALA A 142 -10.15 18.29 -53.82
C ALA A 142 -11.64 18.27 -53.47
N HIS A 143 -12.00 18.80 -52.29
CA HIS A 143 -13.37 18.72 -51.75
C HIS A 143 -14.07 20.09 -51.67
N GLY A 144 -13.37 21.18 -51.96
CA GLY A 144 -13.95 22.52 -51.96
C GLY A 144 -14.27 23.05 -50.56
N CYS A 145 -13.76 22.43 -49.49
CA CYS A 145 -14.04 22.84 -48.12
C CYS A 145 -13.54 24.27 -47.85
N ARG A 146 -14.36 25.08 -47.18
CA ARG A 146 -14.07 26.49 -46.88
C ARG A 146 -14.14 26.81 -45.39
N ARG A 147 -14.78 25.97 -44.57
CA ARG A 147 -14.94 26.17 -43.13
C ARG A 147 -14.46 24.92 -42.40
N ILE A 148 -13.15 24.83 -42.21
CA ILE A 148 -12.50 23.64 -41.65
C ILE A 148 -12.31 23.82 -40.14
N ALA A 149 -12.96 22.98 -39.33
CA ALA A 149 -12.73 22.90 -37.90
C ALA A 149 -11.38 22.23 -37.61
N TYR A 150 -10.62 22.75 -36.66
CA TYR A 150 -9.33 22.21 -36.25
C TYR A 150 -9.39 21.66 -34.83
N ILE A 151 -9.02 20.38 -34.67
CA ILE A 151 -8.92 19.74 -33.35
C ILE A 151 -7.48 19.77 -32.89
N SER A 152 -7.20 20.68 -31.96
CA SER A 152 -5.87 20.99 -31.45
C SER A 152 -5.25 19.84 -30.67
N GLY A 153 -3.92 19.72 -30.68
CA GLY A 153 -3.18 18.82 -29.79
C GLY A 153 -2.89 19.46 -28.42
N PRO A 154 -1.95 18.90 -27.65
CA PRO A 154 -1.52 19.42 -26.35
C PRO A 154 -1.01 20.84 -26.47
N GLN A 155 -1.37 21.63 -25.45
CA GLN A 155 -0.90 23.00 -25.34
C GLN A 155 0.64 22.99 -25.22
N ASP A 156 1.27 23.94 -25.89
CA ASP A 156 2.71 24.14 -25.89
C ASP A 156 3.61 23.07 -26.55
N HIS A 157 3.06 21.94 -27.00
CA HIS A 157 3.84 20.91 -27.69
C HIS A 157 4.35 21.39 -29.08
N PRO A 158 5.65 21.26 -29.39
CA PRO A 158 6.22 21.74 -30.66
C PRO A 158 5.53 21.20 -31.91
N GLU A 159 5.21 19.90 -31.93
CA GLU A 159 4.50 19.29 -33.07
C GLU A 159 3.08 19.83 -33.23
N SER A 160 2.34 19.99 -32.13
CA SER A 160 0.99 20.56 -32.18
C SER A 160 1.02 22.01 -32.69
N LYS A 161 2.00 22.81 -32.25
CA LYS A 161 2.22 24.18 -32.75
C LYS A 161 2.53 24.19 -34.25
N SER A 162 3.40 23.30 -34.72
CA SER A 162 3.76 23.19 -36.14
C SER A 162 2.56 22.79 -37.00
N ARG A 163 1.77 21.80 -36.57
CA ARG A 163 0.53 21.38 -37.25
C ARG A 163 -0.51 22.50 -37.27
N TYR A 164 -0.73 23.21 -36.16
CA TYR A 164 -1.67 24.34 -36.12
C TYR A 164 -1.21 25.51 -36.99
N GLN A 165 0.10 25.81 -37.00
CA GLN A 165 0.66 26.85 -37.86
C GLN A 165 0.41 26.53 -39.35
N ALA A 166 0.60 25.28 -39.76
CA ALA A 166 0.28 24.85 -41.12
C ALA A 166 -1.21 25.04 -41.46
N TYR A 167 -2.13 24.78 -40.51
CA TYR A 167 -3.55 25.08 -40.69
C TYR A 167 -3.81 26.57 -40.92
N VAL A 168 -3.24 27.44 -40.08
CA VAL A 168 -3.38 28.90 -40.18
C VAL A 168 -2.83 29.42 -41.51
N ASP A 169 -1.60 29.04 -41.85
CA ASP A 169 -0.92 29.53 -43.05
C ASP A 169 -1.60 29.05 -44.33
N THR A 170 -2.04 27.79 -44.37
CA THR A 170 -2.73 27.24 -45.55
C THR A 170 -4.07 27.92 -45.79
N LEU A 171 -4.83 28.25 -44.74
CA LEU A 171 -6.06 29.04 -44.88
C LEU A 171 -5.77 30.47 -45.36
N ALA A 172 -4.73 31.11 -44.82
CA ALA A 172 -4.32 32.45 -45.24
C ALA A 172 -3.86 32.49 -46.71
N GLU A 173 -3.13 31.48 -47.18
CA GLU A 173 -2.67 31.34 -48.57
C GLU A 173 -3.82 31.39 -49.60
N VAL A 174 -5.00 30.87 -49.24
CA VAL A 174 -6.20 30.87 -50.10
C VAL A 174 -7.24 31.93 -49.72
N GLY A 175 -6.89 32.84 -48.80
CA GLY A 175 -7.75 33.94 -48.37
C GLY A 175 -8.94 33.54 -47.49
N LEU A 176 -8.87 32.41 -46.78
CA LEU A 176 -9.88 31.98 -45.81
C LEU A 176 -9.55 32.50 -44.39
N PRO A 177 -10.55 33.01 -43.64
CA PRO A 177 -10.29 33.50 -42.29
C PRO A 177 -10.10 32.33 -41.31
N VAL A 178 -9.15 32.50 -40.38
CA VAL A 178 -9.04 31.62 -39.20
C VAL A 178 -10.09 32.05 -38.18
N ASP A 179 -11.17 31.27 -38.07
CA ASP A 179 -12.23 31.48 -37.08
C ASP A 179 -11.87 30.78 -35.76
N PRO A 180 -11.61 31.51 -34.66
CA PRO A 180 -11.32 30.88 -33.37
C PRO A 180 -12.43 29.96 -32.86
N ALA A 181 -13.68 30.18 -33.28
CA ALA A 181 -14.81 29.32 -32.93
C ALA A 181 -14.70 27.92 -33.57
N LEU A 182 -13.93 27.77 -34.65
CA LEU A 182 -13.66 26.48 -35.32
C LEU A 182 -12.46 25.73 -34.75
N VAL A 183 -11.71 26.32 -33.82
CA VAL A 183 -10.52 25.71 -33.22
C VAL A 183 -10.87 25.17 -31.83
N SER A 184 -10.70 23.87 -31.61
CA SER A 184 -11.00 23.26 -30.31
C SER A 184 -10.09 23.77 -29.20
N PRO A 185 -10.51 23.66 -27.93
CA PRO A 185 -9.57 23.69 -26.81
C PRO A 185 -8.44 22.66 -27.01
N PRO A 186 -7.26 22.86 -26.36
CA PRO A 186 -6.17 21.87 -26.39
C PRO A 186 -6.65 20.48 -25.95
N THR A 187 -6.15 19.44 -26.62
CA THR A 187 -6.47 18.03 -26.31
C THR A 187 -5.21 17.29 -25.86
N THR A 188 -5.32 16.01 -25.50
CA THR A 188 -4.17 15.19 -25.08
C THR A 188 -3.88 14.04 -26.03
N TRP A 189 -4.24 14.17 -27.32
CA TRP A 189 -4.04 13.14 -28.36
C TRP A 189 -4.66 11.77 -28.08
N VAL A 190 -5.67 11.73 -27.22
CA VAL A 190 -6.45 10.53 -26.91
C VAL A 190 -7.88 10.64 -27.44
N GLU A 191 -8.48 9.49 -27.75
CA GLU A 191 -9.82 9.38 -28.33
C GLU A 191 -10.91 10.12 -27.52
N SER A 192 -10.84 10.02 -26.18
CA SER A 192 -11.80 10.68 -25.29
C SER A 192 -11.74 12.21 -25.40
N THR A 193 -10.54 12.79 -25.54
CA THR A 193 -10.38 14.23 -25.72
C THR A 193 -10.82 14.71 -27.11
N GLY A 194 -10.71 13.86 -28.14
CA GLY A 194 -11.29 14.13 -29.45
C GLY A 194 -12.82 14.23 -29.41
N ARG A 195 -13.49 13.30 -28.71
CA ARG A 195 -14.94 13.37 -28.45
C ARG A 195 -15.31 14.66 -27.72
N GLN A 196 -14.59 14.99 -26.66
CA GLN A 196 -14.86 16.19 -25.87
C GLN A 196 -14.67 17.48 -26.69
N ALA A 197 -13.60 17.56 -27.48
CA ALA A 197 -13.35 18.68 -28.38
C ALA A 197 -14.51 18.88 -29.37
N MET A 198 -15.05 17.79 -29.91
CA MET A 198 -16.21 17.83 -30.79
C MET A 198 -17.47 18.30 -30.04
N ARG A 199 -17.70 17.84 -28.81
CA ARG A 199 -18.82 18.33 -27.96
C ARG A 199 -18.75 19.83 -27.71
N VAL A 200 -17.57 20.38 -27.44
CA VAL A 200 -17.40 21.84 -27.27
C VAL A 200 -17.85 22.60 -28.52
N LEU A 201 -17.43 22.14 -29.70
CA LEU A 201 -17.81 22.77 -30.97
C LEU A 201 -19.33 22.67 -31.23
N LEU A 202 -19.94 21.52 -30.95
CA LEU A 202 -21.37 21.27 -31.22
C LEU A 202 -22.30 21.89 -30.17
N ASP A 203 -22.06 21.62 -28.90
CA ASP A 203 -22.98 21.89 -27.80
C ASP A 203 -22.77 23.29 -27.21
N GLU A 204 -21.51 23.65 -26.93
CA GLU A 204 -21.20 24.92 -26.27
C GLU A 204 -21.18 26.08 -27.28
N ARG A 205 -20.62 25.83 -28.47
CA ARG A 205 -20.51 26.85 -29.53
C ARG A 205 -21.65 26.82 -30.54
N GLY A 206 -22.52 25.80 -30.47
CA GLY A 206 -23.70 25.69 -31.34
C GLY A 206 -23.38 25.51 -32.82
N LEU A 207 -22.18 25.05 -33.17
CA LEU A 207 -21.80 24.86 -34.56
C LEU A 207 -22.47 23.61 -35.12
N GLN A 208 -23.13 23.77 -36.27
CA GLN A 208 -23.80 22.65 -36.95
C GLN A 208 -22.88 22.03 -38.00
N PRO A 209 -22.64 20.71 -37.95
CA PRO A 209 -21.98 19.97 -39.03
C PRO A 209 -22.65 20.22 -40.39
N GLY A 210 -21.87 20.47 -41.45
CA GLY A 210 -22.34 20.72 -42.82
C GLY A 210 -22.83 22.15 -43.09
N VAL A 211 -23.01 22.96 -42.04
CA VAL A 211 -23.46 24.36 -42.15
C VAL A 211 -22.45 25.30 -41.50
N GLY A 212 -22.13 25.07 -40.22
CA GLY A 212 -21.15 25.83 -39.44
C GLY A 212 -19.70 25.47 -39.75
N PHE A 213 -19.45 24.26 -40.26
CA PHE A 213 -18.17 23.80 -40.80
C PHE A 213 -18.42 22.61 -41.75
N ASP A 214 -17.55 22.44 -42.75
CA ASP A 214 -17.69 21.41 -43.81
C ASP A 214 -16.62 20.31 -43.73
N ALA A 215 -15.57 20.51 -42.92
CA ALA A 215 -14.59 19.49 -42.61
C ALA A 215 -14.01 19.65 -41.21
N VAL A 216 -13.42 18.57 -40.71
CA VAL A 216 -12.61 18.54 -39.48
C VAL A 216 -11.21 18.04 -39.81
N ALA A 217 -10.20 18.81 -39.42
CA ALA A 217 -8.79 18.42 -39.43
C ALA A 217 -8.30 18.26 -38.00
N ALA A 218 -8.03 17.02 -37.60
CA ALA A 218 -7.51 16.73 -36.27
C ALA A 218 -5.99 16.68 -36.26
N SER A 219 -5.41 17.13 -35.16
CA SER A 219 -3.96 17.11 -34.98
C SER A 219 -3.35 15.71 -34.91
N ASN A 220 -4.15 14.66 -34.62
CA ASN A 220 -3.72 13.26 -34.65
C ASN A 220 -4.89 12.27 -34.89
N ASP A 221 -4.58 11.01 -35.18
CA ASP A 221 -5.55 10.00 -35.58
C ASP A 221 -6.46 9.57 -34.42
N MET A 222 -5.94 9.52 -33.19
CA MET A 222 -6.76 9.16 -32.03
C MET A 222 -7.82 10.22 -31.74
N THR A 223 -7.49 11.51 -31.84
CA THR A 223 -8.48 12.59 -31.70
C THR A 223 -9.45 12.62 -32.88
N ALA A 224 -8.99 12.37 -34.11
CA ALA A 224 -9.86 12.20 -35.28
C ALA A 224 -10.87 11.05 -35.12
N LEU A 225 -10.44 9.91 -34.56
CA LEU A 225 -11.33 8.79 -34.25
C LEU A 225 -12.38 9.19 -33.20
N GLY A 226 -11.98 9.93 -32.17
CA GLY A 226 -12.90 10.49 -31.19
C GLY A 226 -13.95 11.39 -31.83
N VAL A 227 -13.55 12.26 -32.76
CA VAL A 227 -14.44 13.10 -33.55
C VAL A 227 -15.40 12.26 -34.38
N LEU A 228 -14.90 11.27 -35.11
CA LEU A 228 -15.68 10.39 -35.96
C LEU A 228 -16.77 9.65 -35.15
N ILE A 229 -16.40 9.10 -33.99
CA ILE A 229 -17.34 8.43 -33.08
C ILE A 229 -18.42 9.39 -32.57
N GLU A 230 -18.04 10.61 -32.15
CA GLU A 230 -19.01 11.59 -31.63
C GLU A 230 -19.97 12.10 -32.72
N LEU A 231 -19.48 12.34 -33.94
CA LEU A 231 -20.32 12.75 -35.07
C LEU A 231 -21.31 11.65 -35.46
N GLN A 232 -20.84 10.41 -35.60
CA GLN A 232 -21.69 9.26 -35.94
C GLN A 232 -22.72 8.95 -34.84
N ALA A 233 -22.34 9.08 -33.55
CA ALA A 233 -23.27 8.92 -32.44
C ALA A 233 -24.42 9.94 -32.47
N ARG A 234 -24.24 11.07 -33.18
CA ARG A 234 -25.25 12.12 -33.37
C ARG A 234 -25.95 12.05 -34.73
N GLY A 235 -25.70 10.99 -35.50
CA GLY A 235 -26.35 10.74 -36.78
C GLY A 235 -25.76 11.50 -37.97
N PHE A 236 -24.60 12.14 -37.82
CA PHE A 236 -23.88 12.73 -38.96
C PHE A 236 -23.10 11.66 -39.71
N HIS A 237 -23.18 11.70 -41.03
CA HIS A 237 -22.46 10.80 -41.92
C HIS A 237 -21.11 11.40 -42.27
N VAL A 238 -20.06 10.62 -42.05
CA VAL A 238 -18.71 10.92 -42.54
C VAL A 238 -18.48 9.95 -43.69
N PRO A 239 -18.13 10.42 -44.90
CA PRO A 239 -17.78 11.80 -45.28
C PRO A 239 -18.95 12.68 -45.77
N GLU A 240 -20.16 12.16 -45.95
CA GLU A 240 -21.21 12.80 -46.75
C GLU A 240 -21.69 14.14 -46.20
N ASP A 241 -21.84 14.25 -44.87
CA ASP A 241 -22.20 15.50 -44.21
C ASP A 241 -20.96 16.31 -43.85
N ILE A 242 -19.85 15.64 -43.50
CA ILE A 242 -18.57 16.25 -43.15
C ILE A 242 -17.39 15.34 -43.40
N ALA A 243 -16.33 15.91 -43.98
CA ALA A 243 -15.03 15.26 -44.10
C ALA A 243 -14.28 15.28 -42.76
N VAL A 244 -13.63 14.17 -42.40
CA VAL A 244 -12.77 14.07 -41.21
C VAL A 244 -11.38 13.59 -41.63
N THR A 245 -10.34 14.27 -41.14
CA THR A 245 -8.94 13.92 -41.39
C THR A 245 -8.13 13.90 -40.11
N GLY A 246 -7.06 13.09 -40.09
CA GLY A 246 -6.14 12.95 -38.97
C GLY A 246 -4.68 13.13 -39.35
N PHE A 247 -3.80 12.70 -38.44
CA PHE A 247 -2.35 12.71 -38.56
C PHE A 247 -1.81 11.50 -37.77
N ASP A 248 -0.74 10.85 -38.21
CA ASP A 248 -0.07 9.63 -37.69
C ASP A 248 -0.14 8.47 -38.70
N GLY A 249 -1.31 8.21 -39.28
CA GLY A 249 -1.57 7.32 -40.40
C GLY A 249 -1.53 5.82 -40.10
N HIS A 250 -1.52 5.43 -38.82
CA HIS A 250 -1.36 4.05 -38.33
C HIS A 250 -2.49 3.63 -37.38
N GLY A 251 -2.61 2.32 -37.16
CA GLY A 251 -3.49 1.77 -36.12
C GLY A 251 -4.98 1.83 -36.45
N LYS A 252 -5.81 2.17 -35.46
CA LYS A 252 -7.28 2.06 -35.55
C LYS A 252 -7.90 2.91 -36.67
N GLY A 253 -7.28 4.03 -37.04
CA GLY A 253 -7.78 4.92 -38.09
C GLY A 253 -7.83 4.25 -39.47
N GLU A 254 -6.92 3.32 -39.74
CA GLU A 254 -6.92 2.59 -41.01
C GLU A 254 -8.13 1.65 -41.16
N PHE A 255 -8.64 1.14 -40.06
CA PHE A 255 -9.70 0.13 -40.02
C PHE A 255 -11.06 0.70 -39.59
N SER A 256 -11.17 2.01 -39.38
CA SER A 256 -12.45 2.65 -39.08
C SER A 256 -13.40 2.60 -40.28
N ALA A 257 -14.69 2.86 -40.03
CA ALA A 257 -15.71 2.98 -41.07
C ALA A 257 -16.36 4.37 -40.97
N PRO A 258 -16.10 5.29 -41.94
CA PRO A 258 -15.15 5.15 -43.06
C PRO A 258 -13.68 5.09 -42.60
N SER A 259 -12.79 4.56 -43.46
CA SER A 259 -11.35 4.52 -43.17
C SER A 259 -10.76 5.93 -43.18
N LEU A 260 -9.93 6.23 -42.17
CA LEU A 260 -9.47 7.60 -41.89
C LEU A 260 -8.40 8.06 -42.88
N THR A 261 -8.66 9.19 -43.54
CA THR A 261 -7.69 9.97 -44.31
C THR A 261 -6.74 10.66 -43.36
N SER A 262 -5.44 10.44 -43.50
CA SER A 262 -4.45 10.86 -42.50
C SER A 262 -3.06 11.05 -43.08
N VAL A 263 -2.19 11.75 -42.36
CA VAL A 263 -0.76 11.89 -42.66
C VAL A 263 0.02 10.77 -42.00
N ARG A 264 0.62 9.89 -42.80
CA ARG A 264 1.47 8.82 -42.28
C ARG A 264 2.84 9.35 -41.85
N GLN A 265 3.16 9.11 -40.60
CA GLN A 265 4.50 9.32 -40.04
C GLN A 265 5.39 8.09 -40.26
N PRO A 266 6.70 8.25 -40.51
CA PRO A 266 7.61 7.13 -40.72
C PRO A 266 8.09 6.52 -39.39
N PHE A 267 7.19 5.96 -38.57
CA PHE A 267 7.54 5.45 -37.22
C PHE A 267 8.56 4.29 -37.28
N TYR A 268 8.38 3.34 -38.19
CA TYR A 268 9.32 2.22 -38.33
C TYR A 268 10.71 2.71 -38.69
N GLU A 269 10.80 3.60 -39.68
CA GLU A 269 12.05 4.16 -40.17
C GLU A 269 12.71 5.10 -39.15
N GLN A 270 11.94 5.78 -38.31
CA GLN A 270 12.45 6.54 -37.17
C GLN A 270 13.16 5.63 -36.16
N GLY A 271 12.53 4.50 -35.81
CA GLY A 271 13.11 3.51 -34.90
C GLY A 271 14.42 2.93 -35.45
N TRP A 272 14.42 2.60 -36.75
CA TRP A 272 15.60 2.11 -37.44
C TRP A 272 16.73 3.14 -37.46
N ALA A 273 16.44 4.36 -37.91
CA ALA A 273 17.43 5.43 -38.01
C ALA A 273 17.98 5.84 -36.64
N ALA A 274 17.22 5.69 -35.55
CA ALA A 274 17.70 5.98 -34.21
C ALA A 274 18.80 5.00 -33.76
N VAL A 275 18.62 3.71 -34.07
CA VAL A 275 19.64 2.68 -33.82
C VAL A 275 20.90 2.95 -34.64
N GLU A 276 20.76 3.25 -35.94
CA GLU A 276 21.89 3.62 -36.80
C GLU A 276 22.65 4.83 -36.25
N ALA A 277 21.94 5.86 -35.78
CA ALA A 277 22.53 7.06 -35.20
C ALA A 277 23.27 6.80 -33.88
N ILE A 278 22.78 5.89 -33.02
CA ILE A 278 23.51 5.48 -31.81
C ILE A 278 24.78 4.71 -32.18
N LEU A 279 24.68 3.75 -33.11
CA LEU A 279 25.82 2.94 -33.54
C LEU A 279 26.88 3.78 -34.25
N ALA A 280 26.49 4.77 -35.05
CA ALA A 280 27.39 5.74 -35.67
C ALA A 280 28.14 6.58 -34.62
N GLN A 281 27.42 7.12 -33.61
CA GLN A 281 28.06 7.82 -32.49
C GLN A 281 29.05 6.94 -31.73
N LEU A 282 28.72 5.65 -31.52
CA LEU A 282 29.62 4.69 -30.86
C LEU A 282 30.88 4.41 -31.67
N ARG A 283 30.82 4.45 -33.00
CA ARG A 283 31.99 4.37 -33.89
C ARG A 283 32.77 5.68 -33.99
N GLY A 284 32.31 6.76 -33.35
CA GLY A 284 32.91 8.09 -33.43
C GLY A 284 32.62 8.82 -34.74
N GLU A 285 31.57 8.41 -35.47
CA GLU A 285 31.13 9.07 -36.69
C GLU A 285 30.31 10.32 -36.37
N GLU A 286 30.40 11.35 -37.22
CA GLU A 286 29.54 12.53 -37.11
C GLU A 286 28.10 12.17 -37.50
N VAL A 287 27.16 12.45 -36.61
CA VAL A 287 25.72 12.28 -36.84
C VAL A 287 25.06 13.67 -36.89
N PRO A 288 24.23 13.96 -37.92
CA PRO A 288 23.48 15.21 -37.98
C PRO A 288 22.66 15.45 -36.71
N LEU A 289 22.74 16.67 -36.16
CA LEU A 289 22.00 17.03 -34.94
C LEU A 289 20.48 17.06 -35.15
N GLU A 290 20.03 17.31 -36.38
CA GLU A 290 18.62 17.30 -36.74
C GLU A 290 18.45 16.61 -38.09
N ARG A 291 17.55 15.61 -38.12
CA ARG A 291 17.13 14.94 -39.34
C ARG A 291 15.61 14.97 -39.39
N ASN A 292 15.09 15.80 -40.28
CA ASN A 292 13.65 15.90 -40.53
C ASN A 292 13.22 14.80 -41.52
N MET A 293 12.28 13.95 -41.11
CA MET A 293 11.80 12.81 -41.87
C MET A 293 10.49 13.14 -42.58
N PRO A 294 10.37 12.81 -43.88
CA PRO A 294 9.21 13.17 -44.67
C PRO A 294 7.96 12.40 -44.24
N THR A 295 6.85 13.10 -44.10
CA THR A 295 5.53 12.50 -43.92
C THR A 295 4.80 12.33 -45.24
N LYS A 296 3.78 11.46 -45.29
CA LYS A 296 3.00 11.23 -46.52
C LYS A 296 1.49 11.28 -46.25
N LEU A 297 0.75 12.14 -46.95
CA LEU A 297 -0.70 12.09 -46.97
C LEU A 297 -1.20 10.74 -47.54
N VAL A 298 -2.06 10.07 -46.78
CA VAL A 298 -2.74 8.83 -47.15
C VAL A 298 -4.23 9.13 -47.24
N ILE A 299 -4.69 9.30 -48.48
CA ILE A 299 -6.09 9.51 -48.79
C ILE A 299 -6.85 8.21 -48.58
N ARG A 300 -7.96 8.27 -47.83
CA ARG A 300 -8.89 7.17 -47.60
C ARG A 300 -10.33 7.69 -47.69
N GLN A 301 -11.28 6.99 -47.08
CA GLN A 301 -12.71 7.24 -47.27
C GLN A 301 -13.26 8.43 -46.48
N SER A 302 -12.71 8.75 -45.30
CA SER A 302 -13.29 9.74 -44.39
C SER A 302 -13.28 11.18 -44.90
N CYS A 303 -12.57 11.47 -46.00
CA CYS A 303 -12.60 12.77 -46.66
C CYS A 303 -13.58 12.84 -47.83
N GLY A 304 -14.17 11.72 -48.28
CA GLY A 304 -15.01 11.65 -49.48
C GLY A 304 -14.33 10.97 -50.67
N CYS A 305 -13.01 10.79 -50.63
CA CYS A 305 -12.32 10.07 -51.70
C CYS A 305 -12.58 8.56 -51.64
N PRO A 306 -12.64 7.87 -52.78
CA PRO A 306 -12.56 6.42 -52.81
C PRO A 306 -11.23 5.92 -52.25
N ASP A 307 -11.24 4.74 -51.65
CA ASP A 307 -10.01 4.11 -51.18
C ASP A 307 -9.02 3.92 -52.35
N PRO A 308 -7.74 4.30 -52.22
CA PRO A 308 -6.76 4.20 -53.30
C PRO A 308 -6.66 2.81 -53.91
N ILE A 309 -6.86 1.74 -53.14
CA ILE A 309 -6.85 0.36 -53.65
C ILE A 309 -8.01 0.13 -54.63
N VAL A 310 -9.18 0.74 -54.36
CA VAL A 310 -10.35 0.68 -55.25
C VAL A 310 -10.09 1.47 -56.53
N VAL A 311 -9.49 2.67 -56.43
CA VAL A 311 -9.14 3.50 -57.60
C VAL A 311 -8.08 2.82 -58.48
N GLN A 312 -7.04 2.25 -57.88
CA GLN A 312 -5.97 1.54 -58.59
C GLN A 312 -6.47 0.26 -59.29
N GLY A 313 -7.62 -0.28 -58.88
CA GLY A 313 -8.30 -1.36 -59.58
C GLY A 313 -8.88 -0.97 -60.94
N ALA A 314 -9.09 0.33 -61.21
CA ALA A 314 -9.60 0.82 -62.48
C ALA A 314 -8.56 0.70 -63.62
N VAL A 315 -9.04 0.48 -64.84
CA VAL A 315 -8.19 0.51 -66.05
C VAL A 315 -7.72 1.96 -66.25
N GLY A 316 -6.43 2.22 -66.04
CA GLY A 316 -5.81 3.49 -66.44
C GLY A 316 -5.76 3.66 -67.96
N SER A 317 -5.15 4.74 -68.45
CA SER A 317 -4.90 4.93 -69.88
C SER A 317 -4.08 3.77 -70.43
N ILE A 318 -4.67 2.95 -71.30
CA ILE A 318 -4.01 1.85 -72.01
C ILE A 318 -2.89 2.48 -72.86
N PRO A 319 -1.61 2.14 -72.64
CA PRO A 319 -0.53 2.54 -73.56
C PRO A 319 -0.90 2.08 -74.97
N GLN A 320 -0.84 2.98 -75.96
CA GLN A 320 -1.14 2.59 -77.34
C GLN A 320 -0.27 1.38 -77.73
N PRO A 321 -0.83 0.35 -78.39
CA PRO A 321 -0.07 -0.81 -78.77
C PRO A 321 1.11 -0.38 -79.66
N GLY A 322 2.32 -0.59 -79.15
CA GLY A 322 3.52 -0.57 -79.98
C GLY A 322 3.34 -1.64 -81.05
N THR A 323 3.28 -1.22 -82.31
CA THR A 323 3.02 -2.09 -83.44
C THR A 323 4.21 -3.02 -83.72
N THR A 324 4.31 -4.14 -83.02
CA THR A 324 5.04 -5.33 -83.48
C THR A 324 4.02 -6.34 -84.01
N ARG A 325 3.54 -6.10 -85.24
CA ARG A 325 2.72 -7.07 -85.98
C ARG A 325 3.57 -8.30 -86.27
N GLY A 326 3.27 -9.43 -85.60
CA GLY A 326 3.71 -10.77 -86.01
C GLY A 326 4.34 -11.65 -84.93
N GLU A 327 4.59 -11.15 -83.71
CA GLU A 327 5.11 -11.96 -82.62
C GLU A 327 3.99 -12.71 -81.87
N SER A 328 4.25 -13.95 -81.45
CA SER A 328 3.31 -14.71 -80.62
C SER A 328 3.22 -14.10 -79.21
N LEU A 329 2.06 -14.20 -78.56
CA LEU A 329 1.85 -13.70 -77.19
C LEU A 329 2.93 -14.22 -76.22
N ALA A 330 3.34 -15.49 -76.37
CA ALA A 330 4.41 -16.10 -75.59
C ALA A 330 5.80 -15.45 -75.79
N ALA A 331 6.07 -14.87 -76.96
CA ALA A 331 7.29 -14.11 -77.22
C ALA A 331 7.21 -12.70 -76.62
N SER A 332 6.05 -12.03 -76.76
CA SER A 332 5.82 -10.70 -76.20
C SER A 332 5.87 -10.68 -74.67
N LEU A 333 5.27 -11.67 -74.00
CA LEU A 333 5.34 -11.84 -72.54
C LEU A 333 6.78 -12.11 -72.07
N ARG A 334 7.54 -12.94 -72.80
CA ARG A 334 8.96 -13.18 -72.49
C ARG A 334 9.82 -11.93 -72.64
N ALA A 335 9.62 -11.16 -73.70
CA ALA A 335 10.36 -9.92 -73.94
C ALA A 335 10.05 -8.83 -72.89
N ALA A 336 8.81 -8.77 -72.40
CA ALA A 336 8.40 -7.80 -71.39
C ALA A 336 8.61 -8.26 -69.93
N SER A 337 8.98 -9.53 -69.70
CA SER A 337 8.99 -10.16 -68.36
C SER A 337 9.82 -9.39 -67.34
N GLU A 338 11.05 -9.00 -67.67
CA GLU A 338 11.92 -8.24 -66.74
C GLU A 338 11.29 -6.90 -66.31
N GLN A 339 10.69 -6.18 -67.26
CA GLN A 339 10.03 -4.90 -66.97
C GLN A 339 8.76 -5.10 -66.13
N ILE A 340 7.95 -6.12 -66.44
CA ILE A 340 6.75 -6.45 -65.67
C ILE A 340 7.15 -6.81 -64.22
N GLN A 341 8.18 -7.64 -64.05
CA GLN A 341 8.70 -8.01 -62.73
C GLN A 341 9.17 -6.79 -61.94
N ALA A 342 9.94 -5.90 -62.57
CA ALA A 342 10.45 -4.70 -61.92
C ALA A 342 9.32 -3.78 -61.41
N GLU A 343 8.27 -3.57 -62.21
CA GLU A 343 7.12 -2.75 -61.81
C GLU A 343 6.27 -3.45 -60.74
N MET A 344 6.05 -4.76 -60.84
CA MET A 344 5.37 -5.54 -59.79
C MET A 344 6.14 -5.50 -58.46
N ILE A 345 7.46 -5.66 -58.48
CA ILE A 345 8.33 -5.52 -57.31
C ILE A 345 8.25 -4.09 -56.76
N ARG A 346 8.22 -3.07 -57.62
CA ARG A 346 8.09 -1.68 -57.17
C ARG A 346 6.73 -1.40 -56.52
N ALA A 347 5.63 -1.91 -57.10
CA ALA A 347 4.29 -1.82 -56.54
C ALA A 347 4.20 -2.48 -55.16
N ALA A 348 4.88 -3.62 -55.01
CA ALA A 348 5.08 -4.26 -53.72
C ALA A 348 5.90 -3.40 -52.74
N ARG A 349 7.05 -2.86 -53.17
CA ARG A 349 8.01 -2.13 -52.33
C ARG A 349 7.47 -0.87 -51.65
N SER A 350 6.37 -0.29 -52.15
CA SER A 350 5.69 0.82 -51.46
C SER A 350 5.05 0.42 -50.11
N THR A 351 5.00 -0.90 -49.83
CA THR A 351 4.50 -1.51 -48.59
C THR A 351 5.39 -2.66 -48.09
N PHE A 352 6.39 -3.10 -48.87
CA PHE A 352 7.22 -4.28 -48.60
C PHE A 352 8.71 -3.95 -48.54
N GLU A 353 9.37 -4.42 -47.49
CA GLU A 353 10.66 -5.07 -47.66
C GLU A 353 10.44 -6.56 -47.99
N GLY A 354 11.06 -7.11 -49.03
CA GLY A 354 11.24 -8.56 -49.17
C GLY A 354 10.08 -9.38 -49.76
N LEU A 355 9.47 -8.94 -50.88
CA LEU A 355 8.77 -9.87 -51.76
C LEU A 355 9.83 -10.66 -52.53
N ASP A 356 9.86 -11.98 -52.36
CA ASP A 356 10.85 -12.82 -53.02
C ASP A 356 10.66 -12.71 -54.55
N PRO A 357 11.65 -12.22 -55.32
CA PRO A 357 11.54 -12.12 -56.78
C PRO A 357 11.16 -13.45 -57.42
N VAL A 358 11.49 -14.57 -56.76
CA VAL A 358 11.10 -15.92 -57.18
C VAL A 358 9.58 -16.06 -57.29
N TRP A 359 8.80 -15.53 -56.35
CA TRP A 359 7.33 -15.65 -56.39
C TRP A 359 6.71 -14.82 -57.51
N ILE A 360 7.21 -13.62 -57.74
CA ILE A 360 6.72 -12.75 -58.83
C ILE A 360 7.03 -13.38 -60.19
N ASN A 361 8.21 -13.97 -60.36
CA ASN A 361 8.57 -14.70 -61.56
C ASN A 361 7.69 -15.95 -61.76
N GLN A 362 7.44 -16.74 -60.70
CA GLN A 362 6.54 -17.90 -60.76
C GLN A 362 5.11 -17.51 -61.15
N LEU A 363 4.60 -16.39 -60.63
CA LEU A 363 3.29 -15.87 -60.99
C LEU A 363 3.19 -15.51 -62.47
N LEU A 364 4.21 -14.87 -63.05
CA LEU A 364 4.21 -14.50 -64.47
C LEU A 364 4.26 -15.72 -65.39
N ILE A 365 5.04 -16.75 -65.03
CA ILE A 365 5.10 -18.02 -65.77
C ILE A 365 3.73 -18.68 -65.72
N ALA A 366 3.19 -18.89 -64.51
CA ALA A 366 1.90 -19.54 -64.30
C ALA A 366 0.74 -18.79 -64.98
N PHE A 367 0.78 -17.46 -65.00
CA PHE A 367 -0.19 -16.65 -65.74
C PHE A 367 -0.08 -16.85 -67.25
N SER A 368 1.13 -16.89 -67.80
CA SER A 368 1.36 -17.10 -69.22
C SER A 368 0.82 -18.47 -69.67
N ASP A 369 1.09 -19.52 -68.89
CA ASP A 369 0.65 -20.89 -69.16
C ASP A 369 -0.89 -20.99 -69.17
N ASP A 370 -1.57 -20.42 -68.18
CA ASP A 370 -3.03 -20.44 -68.09
C ASP A 370 -3.70 -19.59 -69.19
N VAL A 371 -3.15 -18.41 -69.54
CA VAL A 371 -3.69 -17.57 -70.63
C VAL A 371 -3.56 -18.27 -71.98
N LEU A 372 -2.42 -18.91 -72.26
CA LEU A 372 -2.18 -19.67 -73.49
C LEU A 372 -2.98 -20.99 -73.51
N GLY A 373 -3.54 -21.43 -72.38
CA GLY A 373 -4.29 -22.68 -72.24
C GLY A 373 -3.41 -23.92 -72.13
N GLU A 374 -2.15 -23.73 -71.74
CA GLU A 374 -1.17 -24.79 -71.48
C GLU A 374 -1.37 -25.41 -70.10
N SER A 375 -2.08 -24.72 -69.20
CA SER A 375 -2.42 -25.15 -67.84
C SER A 375 -3.86 -24.75 -67.46
N ILE A 376 -4.36 -25.36 -66.38
CA ILE A 376 -5.62 -25.00 -65.72
C ILE A 376 -5.28 -24.55 -64.28
N ASN A 377 -5.50 -23.27 -63.98
CA ASN A 377 -5.38 -22.69 -62.63
C ASN A 377 -3.95 -22.78 -62.00
N ALA A 378 -2.90 -22.78 -62.83
CA ALA A 378 -1.53 -22.61 -62.32
C ALA A 378 -1.35 -21.24 -61.65
N PHE A 379 -1.91 -20.17 -62.22
CA PHE A 379 -1.77 -18.81 -61.70
C PHE A 379 -2.42 -18.65 -60.32
N GLY A 380 -3.65 -19.14 -60.17
CA GLY A 380 -4.35 -19.12 -58.87
C GLY A 380 -3.61 -19.92 -57.81
N SER A 381 -3.07 -21.09 -58.17
CA SER A 381 -2.31 -21.95 -57.26
C SER A 381 -0.98 -21.30 -56.83
N ALA A 382 -0.25 -20.69 -57.76
CA ALA A 382 0.98 -19.95 -57.46
C ALA A 382 0.71 -18.74 -56.55
N LEU A 383 -0.42 -18.05 -56.76
CA LEU A 383 -0.84 -16.92 -55.94
C LEU A 383 -1.22 -17.35 -54.52
N ASP A 384 -2.04 -18.39 -54.35
CA ASP A 384 -2.44 -18.87 -53.02
C ASP A 384 -1.22 -19.34 -52.22
N GLU A 385 -0.25 -20.01 -52.86
CA GLU A 385 1.02 -20.40 -52.21
C GLU A 385 1.87 -19.18 -51.82
N ALA A 386 2.05 -18.20 -52.71
CA ALA A 386 2.79 -16.98 -52.40
C ALA A 386 2.13 -16.19 -51.24
N MET A 387 0.80 -16.15 -51.21
CA MET A 387 0.04 -15.54 -50.12
C MET A 387 0.20 -16.32 -48.81
N ARG A 388 0.13 -17.66 -48.85
CA ARG A 388 0.34 -18.52 -47.67
C ARG A 388 1.73 -18.30 -47.07
N GLN A 389 2.77 -18.21 -47.91
CA GLN A 389 4.13 -17.90 -47.47
C GLN A 389 4.24 -16.49 -46.88
N THR A 390 3.54 -15.51 -47.45
CA THR A 390 3.44 -14.15 -46.90
C THR A 390 2.82 -14.16 -45.51
N MET A 391 1.72 -14.90 -45.33
CA MET A 391 1.03 -15.06 -44.04
C MET A 391 1.90 -15.78 -43.00
N LEU A 392 2.63 -16.83 -43.39
CA LEU A 392 3.56 -17.55 -42.51
C LEU A 392 4.69 -16.66 -42.01
N ARG A 393 5.10 -15.67 -42.81
CA ARG A 393 6.07 -14.63 -42.40
C ARG A 393 5.44 -13.51 -41.56
N LYS A 394 4.17 -13.64 -41.16
CA LYS A 394 3.37 -12.64 -40.40
C LYS A 394 3.32 -11.26 -41.07
N ARG A 395 3.36 -11.20 -42.41
CA ARG A 395 3.36 -9.94 -43.16
C ARG A 395 1.97 -9.61 -43.70
N GLU A 396 1.75 -8.32 -43.98
CA GLU A 396 0.50 -7.83 -44.54
C GLU A 396 0.25 -8.41 -45.94
N VAL A 397 -0.95 -8.94 -46.16
CA VAL A 397 -1.36 -9.63 -47.39
C VAL A 397 -2.01 -8.67 -48.41
N ARG A 398 -2.51 -7.52 -47.94
CA ARG A 398 -3.28 -6.57 -48.75
C ARG A 398 -2.49 -5.98 -49.93
N SER A 399 -1.17 -5.85 -49.80
CA SER A 399 -0.29 -5.30 -50.85
C SER A 399 -0.33 -6.10 -52.17
N TRP A 400 -0.73 -7.38 -52.11
CA TRP A 400 -0.91 -8.21 -53.30
C TRP A 400 -1.97 -7.66 -54.26
N GLN A 401 -2.93 -6.86 -53.78
CA GLN A 401 -3.87 -6.15 -54.66
C GLN A 401 -3.16 -5.15 -55.59
N ASN A 402 -2.11 -4.48 -55.11
CA ASN A 402 -1.32 -3.53 -55.91
C ASN A 402 -0.47 -4.29 -56.93
N VAL A 403 0.12 -5.41 -56.51
CA VAL A 403 0.89 -6.32 -57.39
C VAL A 403 0.02 -6.83 -58.54
N LEU A 404 -1.19 -7.29 -58.25
CA LEU A 404 -2.15 -7.75 -59.27
C LEU A 404 -2.61 -6.61 -60.20
N SER A 405 -2.80 -5.41 -59.66
CA SER A 405 -3.21 -4.25 -60.45
C SER A 405 -2.11 -3.81 -61.41
N GLU A 406 -0.84 -3.86 -60.98
CA GLU A 406 0.32 -3.60 -61.84
C GLU A 406 0.49 -4.69 -62.90
N HIS A 407 0.41 -5.96 -62.49
CA HIS A 407 0.47 -7.11 -63.39
C HIS A 407 -0.58 -6.99 -64.52
N ARG A 408 -1.82 -6.64 -64.17
CA ARG A 408 -2.88 -6.40 -65.17
C ARG A 408 -2.56 -5.22 -66.10
N ARG A 409 -2.08 -4.10 -65.56
CA ARG A 409 -1.76 -2.89 -66.33
C ARG A 409 -0.67 -3.14 -67.38
N GLN A 410 0.35 -3.91 -67.03
CA GLN A 410 1.48 -4.17 -67.93
C GLN A 410 1.16 -5.23 -69.01
N ILE A 411 0.31 -6.21 -68.70
CA ILE A 411 0.04 -7.33 -69.61
C ILE A 411 -1.16 -7.07 -70.53
N LEU A 412 -2.19 -6.34 -70.08
CA LEU A 412 -3.38 -6.07 -70.89
C LEU A 412 -3.07 -5.49 -72.30
N PRO A 413 -2.09 -4.58 -72.48
CA PRO A 413 -1.72 -4.07 -73.81
C PRO A 413 -1.09 -5.12 -74.74
N LEU A 414 -0.52 -6.20 -74.19
CA LEU A 414 0.11 -7.29 -74.94
C LEU A 414 -0.92 -8.30 -75.48
N LEU A 415 -2.15 -8.27 -74.95
CA LEU A 415 -3.21 -9.22 -75.30
C LEU A 415 -4.00 -8.74 -76.53
N SER A 416 -3.52 -9.08 -77.72
CA SER A 416 -4.15 -8.72 -78.99
C SER A 416 -5.38 -9.57 -79.34
N GLU A 417 -5.37 -10.86 -79.01
CA GLU A 417 -6.47 -11.80 -79.31
C GLU A 417 -7.62 -11.70 -78.28
N PRO A 418 -8.90 -11.72 -78.71
CA PRO A 418 -10.04 -11.68 -77.80
C PRO A 418 -10.06 -12.84 -76.80
N GLU A 419 -9.72 -14.05 -77.22
CA GLU A 419 -9.76 -15.24 -76.34
C GLU A 419 -8.76 -15.12 -75.17
N HIS A 420 -7.51 -14.71 -75.46
CA HIS A 420 -6.50 -14.47 -74.44
C HIS A 420 -6.90 -13.33 -73.49
N ARG A 421 -7.58 -12.28 -73.99
CA ARG A 421 -8.12 -11.20 -73.14
C ARG A 421 -9.18 -11.70 -72.17
N HIS A 422 -10.14 -12.53 -72.62
CA HIS A 422 -11.18 -13.07 -71.73
C HIS A 422 -10.56 -13.96 -70.64
N ARG A 423 -9.66 -14.89 -71.02
CA ARG A 423 -8.97 -15.75 -70.03
C ARG A 423 -8.15 -14.94 -69.03
N ALA A 424 -7.43 -13.92 -69.49
CA ALA A 424 -6.65 -13.05 -68.62
C ALA A 424 -7.53 -12.29 -67.60
N GLU A 425 -8.68 -11.75 -68.04
CA GLU A 425 -9.62 -11.08 -67.14
C GLU A 425 -10.23 -12.05 -66.11
N ASP A 426 -10.58 -13.28 -66.52
CA ASP A 426 -11.05 -14.31 -65.59
C ASP A 426 -9.99 -14.64 -64.54
N LEU A 427 -8.72 -14.80 -64.95
CA LEU A 427 -7.61 -15.06 -64.04
C LEU A 427 -7.37 -13.91 -63.06
N TRP A 428 -7.43 -12.65 -63.52
CA TRP A 428 -7.30 -11.50 -62.62
C TRP A 428 -8.47 -11.38 -61.66
N GLN A 429 -9.70 -11.67 -62.11
CA GLN A 429 -10.87 -11.67 -61.24
C GLN A 429 -10.77 -12.76 -60.18
N GLN A 430 -10.39 -13.98 -60.56
CA GLN A 430 -10.13 -15.08 -59.63
C GLN A 430 -9.03 -14.72 -58.63
N ALA A 431 -7.92 -14.16 -59.11
CA ALA A 431 -6.82 -13.72 -58.24
C ALA A 431 -7.26 -12.65 -57.23
N ARG A 432 -8.11 -11.70 -57.62
CA ARG A 432 -8.66 -10.70 -56.68
C ARG A 432 -9.52 -11.33 -55.60
N VAL A 433 -10.33 -12.35 -55.93
CA VAL A 433 -11.12 -13.12 -54.96
C VAL A 433 -10.20 -13.91 -54.02
N ILE A 434 -9.16 -14.57 -54.53
CA ILE A 434 -8.15 -15.26 -53.71
C ILE A 434 -7.51 -14.27 -52.73
N VAL A 435 -7.12 -13.08 -53.19
CA VAL A 435 -6.51 -12.07 -52.31
C VAL A 435 -7.48 -11.58 -51.22
N ALA A 436 -8.75 -11.36 -51.56
CA ALA A 436 -9.76 -10.97 -50.60
C ALA A 436 -9.99 -12.05 -49.53
N GLU A 437 -10.15 -13.31 -49.96
CA GLU A 437 -10.38 -14.44 -49.05
C GLU A 437 -9.18 -14.67 -48.14
N ALA A 438 -7.95 -14.66 -48.66
CA ALA A 438 -6.78 -14.82 -47.81
C ALA A 438 -6.52 -13.61 -46.88
N THR A 439 -6.93 -12.39 -47.27
CA THR A 439 -6.92 -11.24 -46.33
C THR A 439 -7.90 -11.49 -45.17
N ASN A 440 -9.08 -12.03 -45.45
CA ASN A 440 -10.08 -12.35 -44.43
C ASN A 440 -9.59 -13.50 -43.52
N ARG A 441 -9.03 -14.57 -44.09
CA ARG A 441 -8.41 -15.68 -43.33
C ARG A 441 -7.25 -15.18 -42.46
N PHE A 442 -6.40 -14.29 -42.98
CA PHE A 442 -5.31 -13.70 -42.22
C PHE A 442 -5.83 -12.86 -41.05
N ARG A 443 -6.82 -12.01 -41.26
CA ARG A 443 -7.45 -11.23 -40.19
C ARG A 443 -8.09 -12.14 -39.13
N GLY A 444 -8.86 -13.14 -39.55
CA GLY A 444 -9.47 -14.12 -38.63
C GLY A 444 -8.41 -14.88 -37.82
N LEU A 445 -7.28 -15.24 -38.42
CA LEU A 445 -6.15 -15.85 -37.71
C LEU A 445 -5.53 -14.89 -36.69
N GLN A 446 -5.28 -13.63 -37.05
CA GLN A 446 -4.73 -12.64 -36.12
C GLN A 446 -5.68 -12.36 -34.95
N GLU A 447 -6.98 -12.20 -35.21
CA GLU A 447 -7.98 -12.02 -34.16
C GLU A 447 -8.08 -13.25 -33.24
N SER A 448 -8.02 -14.46 -33.80
CA SER A 448 -8.01 -15.70 -33.01
C SER A 448 -6.76 -15.81 -32.14
N LEU A 449 -5.58 -15.47 -32.67
CA LEU A 449 -4.33 -15.50 -31.92
C LEU A 449 -4.33 -14.46 -30.81
N ALA A 450 -4.78 -13.23 -31.09
CA ALA A 450 -4.90 -12.17 -30.09
C ALA A 450 -5.90 -12.56 -28.99
N ARG A 451 -7.03 -13.18 -29.34
CA ARG A 451 -8.00 -13.70 -28.35
C ARG A 451 -7.38 -14.82 -27.50
N GLN A 452 -6.67 -15.76 -28.11
CA GLN A 452 -5.98 -16.83 -27.37
C GLN A 452 -4.93 -16.25 -26.41
N GLN A 453 -4.15 -15.25 -26.84
CA GLN A 453 -3.20 -14.57 -25.97
C GLN A 453 -3.92 -13.86 -24.81
N ALA A 454 -5.05 -13.20 -25.07
CA ALA A 454 -5.87 -12.58 -24.04
C ALA A 454 -6.42 -13.61 -23.04
N ASP A 455 -6.87 -14.78 -23.50
CA ASP A 455 -7.36 -15.87 -22.65
C ASP A 455 -6.24 -16.44 -21.76
N ILE A 456 -5.03 -16.65 -22.31
CA ILE A 456 -3.86 -17.09 -21.53
C ILE A 456 -3.49 -16.03 -20.48
N LEU A 457 -3.43 -14.76 -20.88
CA LEU A 457 -3.13 -13.64 -19.99
C LEU A 457 -4.17 -13.49 -18.88
N HIS A 458 -5.45 -13.71 -19.19
CA HIS A 458 -6.52 -13.71 -18.20
C HIS A 458 -6.37 -14.89 -17.24
N GLY A 459 -6.09 -16.10 -17.73
CA GLY A 459 -5.86 -17.27 -16.87
C GLY A 459 -4.64 -17.15 -15.95
N ILE A 460 -3.55 -16.53 -16.43
CA ILE A 460 -2.41 -16.15 -15.57
C ILE A 460 -2.88 -15.16 -14.50
N GLY A 461 -3.56 -14.10 -14.91
CA GLY A 461 -4.07 -13.06 -14.01
C GLY A 461 -4.99 -13.61 -12.93
N ASP A 462 -5.91 -14.49 -13.28
CA ASP A 462 -6.81 -15.16 -12.32
C ASP A 462 -5.99 -15.89 -11.27
N THR A 463 -5.03 -16.71 -11.69
CA THR A 463 -4.16 -17.45 -10.75
C THR A 463 -3.36 -16.52 -9.86
N LEU A 464 -2.75 -15.47 -10.43
CA LEU A 464 -1.92 -14.51 -9.69
C LEU A 464 -2.71 -13.67 -8.68
N VAL A 465 -3.97 -13.37 -8.96
CA VAL A 465 -4.81 -12.54 -8.08
C VAL A 465 -5.51 -13.39 -7.02
N THR A 466 -5.74 -14.68 -7.27
CA THR A 466 -6.34 -15.58 -6.29
C THR A 466 -5.32 -16.23 -5.36
N THR A 467 -4.08 -16.40 -5.81
CA THR A 467 -3.00 -16.98 -5.01
C THR A 467 -2.23 -15.90 -4.27
N PHE A 468 -2.09 -16.07 -2.96
CA PHE A 468 -1.28 -15.19 -2.10
C PHE A 468 0.10 -15.80 -1.74
N ASP A 469 0.36 -17.04 -2.17
CA ASP A 469 1.66 -17.71 -2.05
C ASP A 469 2.56 -17.40 -3.25
N LEU A 470 3.67 -16.70 -3.00
CA LEU A 470 4.63 -16.33 -4.05
C LEU A 470 5.17 -17.53 -4.82
N THR A 471 5.36 -18.69 -4.18
CA THR A 471 5.86 -19.91 -4.82
C THR A 471 4.87 -20.40 -5.86
N GLU A 472 3.60 -20.55 -5.50
CA GLU A 472 2.55 -20.98 -6.43
C GLU A 472 2.34 -19.94 -7.54
N SER A 473 2.43 -18.65 -7.23
CA SER A 473 2.41 -17.60 -8.25
C SER A 473 3.57 -17.72 -9.25
N MET A 474 4.80 -18.01 -8.78
CA MET A 474 5.95 -18.21 -9.66
C MET A 474 5.80 -19.46 -10.53
N GLU A 475 5.18 -20.52 -10.02
CA GLU A 475 4.83 -21.69 -10.82
C GLU A 475 3.79 -21.35 -11.92
N ALA A 476 2.80 -20.52 -11.60
CA ALA A 476 1.82 -20.04 -12.58
C ALA A 476 2.49 -19.22 -13.69
N LEU A 477 3.42 -18.33 -13.34
CA LEU A 477 4.24 -17.59 -14.30
C LEU A 477 5.08 -18.53 -15.18
N THR A 478 5.72 -19.54 -14.59
CA THR A 478 6.54 -20.52 -15.32
C THR A 478 5.71 -21.30 -16.36
N ARG A 479 4.45 -21.62 -16.05
CA ARG A 479 3.55 -22.31 -16.99
C ARG A 479 2.96 -21.36 -18.04
N GLY A 480 2.65 -20.13 -17.67
CA GLY A 480 1.91 -19.19 -18.51
C GLY A 480 2.76 -18.36 -19.46
N LEU A 481 3.91 -17.84 -19.00
CA LEU A 481 4.74 -16.91 -19.78
C LEU A 481 5.25 -17.52 -21.11
N PRO A 482 5.68 -18.79 -21.19
CA PRO A 482 6.03 -19.42 -22.46
C PRO A 482 4.87 -19.50 -23.46
N GLN A 483 3.63 -19.69 -22.98
CA GLN A 483 2.43 -19.75 -23.84
C GLN A 483 2.08 -18.38 -24.45
N LEU A 484 2.51 -17.29 -23.80
CA LEU A 484 2.42 -15.93 -24.34
C LEU A 484 3.55 -15.62 -25.35
N GLY A 485 4.45 -16.57 -25.60
CA GLY A 485 5.59 -16.38 -26.50
C GLY A 485 6.72 -15.54 -25.90
N LEU A 486 6.81 -15.47 -24.56
CA LEU A 486 7.92 -14.82 -23.87
C LEU A 486 9.03 -15.87 -23.64
N PRO A 487 10.25 -15.67 -24.16
CA PRO A 487 11.32 -16.68 -24.08
C PRO A 487 12.10 -16.62 -22.76
N GLY A 488 12.02 -15.53 -22.01
CA GLY A 488 12.68 -15.40 -20.72
C GLY A 488 12.07 -14.29 -19.88
N CYS A 489 12.20 -14.41 -18.56
CA CYS A 489 11.72 -13.44 -17.59
C CYS A 489 12.56 -13.45 -16.33
N TYR A 490 12.78 -12.26 -15.76
CA TYR A 490 13.58 -12.05 -14.56
C TYR A 490 12.88 -11.03 -13.67
N LEU A 491 12.42 -11.45 -12.49
CA LEU A 491 11.72 -10.61 -11.53
C LEU A 491 12.60 -10.35 -10.33
N ALA A 492 12.90 -9.08 -10.08
CA ALA A 492 13.72 -8.63 -8.97
C ALA A 492 12.97 -7.64 -8.09
N LEU A 493 13.12 -7.78 -6.77
CA LEU A 493 12.55 -6.89 -5.77
C LEU A 493 13.64 -6.00 -5.18
N TYR A 494 13.36 -4.71 -4.96
CA TYR A 494 14.33 -3.79 -4.37
C TYR A 494 14.62 -4.14 -2.91
N ASP A 495 15.89 -4.05 -2.52
CA ASP A 495 16.29 -4.16 -1.11
C ASP A 495 15.80 -2.95 -0.30
N TYR A 496 15.83 -1.79 -0.95
CA TYR A 496 15.41 -0.50 -0.41
C TYR A 496 14.43 0.14 -1.40
N PRO A 497 13.11 -0.05 -1.23
CA PRO A 497 12.10 0.53 -2.12
C PRO A 497 12.20 2.05 -2.29
N ASP A 498 12.67 2.77 -1.25
CA ASP A 498 12.90 4.22 -1.29
C ASP A 498 14.19 4.61 -2.03
N GLN A 499 15.07 3.64 -2.30
CA GLN A 499 16.32 3.82 -3.06
C GLN A 499 16.48 2.71 -4.13
N PRO A 500 15.64 2.70 -5.18
CA PRO A 500 15.59 1.64 -6.18
C PRO A 500 16.93 1.30 -6.86
N ALA A 501 17.84 2.26 -6.99
CA ALA A 501 19.16 2.06 -7.60
C ALA A 501 20.19 1.37 -6.68
N SER A 502 19.94 1.29 -5.36
CA SER A 502 20.93 0.82 -4.37
C SER A 502 21.12 -0.70 -4.35
N GLY A 503 20.13 -1.48 -4.78
CA GLY A 503 20.21 -2.94 -4.80
C GLY A 503 18.84 -3.61 -4.96
N ALA A 504 18.85 -4.80 -5.54
CA ALA A 504 17.68 -5.66 -5.68
C ALA A 504 18.05 -7.14 -5.47
N ASN A 505 17.04 -7.95 -5.21
CA ASN A 505 17.13 -9.40 -5.12
C ASN A 505 16.25 -10.03 -6.20
N LEU A 506 16.87 -10.79 -7.10
CA LEU A 506 16.16 -11.60 -8.08
C LEU A 506 15.47 -12.75 -7.35
N ILE A 507 14.14 -12.82 -7.41
CA ILE A 507 13.33 -13.85 -6.72
C ILE A 507 12.73 -14.87 -7.68
N PHE A 508 12.73 -14.57 -8.98
CA PHE A 508 12.24 -15.48 -10.02
C PHE A 508 12.96 -15.26 -11.33
N ALA A 509 13.29 -16.36 -12.00
CA ALA A 509 13.88 -16.34 -13.32
C ALA A 509 13.50 -17.59 -14.12
N TYR A 510 13.27 -17.41 -15.42
CA TYR A 510 13.20 -18.51 -16.39
C TYR A 510 13.77 -18.05 -17.73
N ASP A 511 14.23 -19.01 -18.53
CA ASP A 511 14.65 -18.81 -19.92
C ASP A 511 14.10 -19.93 -20.83
N GLU A 512 14.54 -19.99 -22.08
CA GLU A 512 14.09 -21.00 -23.04
C GLU A 512 14.43 -22.45 -22.63
N GLN A 513 15.38 -22.65 -21.71
CA GLN A 513 15.74 -23.96 -21.18
C GLN A 513 14.82 -24.37 -20.02
N GLY A 514 14.04 -23.43 -19.48
CA GLY A 514 13.05 -23.64 -18.43
C GLY A 514 13.29 -22.74 -17.21
N PRO A 515 12.69 -23.10 -16.06
CA PRO A 515 12.87 -22.35 -14.81
C PRO A 515 14.33 -22.40 -14.35
N ILE A 516 14.85 -21.25 -13.91
CA ILE A 516 16.19 -21.12 -13.33
C ILE A 516 16.04 -21.21 -11.81
N ASP A 517 16.85 -22.05 -11.16
CA ASP A 517 16.81 -22.21 -9.70
C ASP A 517 17.29 -20.93 -8.99
N VAL A 518 16.35 -20.27 -8.30
CA VAL A 518 16.59 -19.09 -7.49
C VAL A 518 16.41 -19.48 -6.01
N PRO A 519 17.44 -19.36 -5.16
CA PRO A 519 17.33 -19.63 -3.73
C PRO A 519 16.19 -18.86 -3.07
N ARG A 520 15.58 -19.42 -2.02
CA ARG A 520 14.47 -18.78 -1.28
C ARG A 520 14.77 -17.38 -0.73
N GLY A 521 16.05 -17.05 -0.51
CA GLY A 521 16.48 -15.71 -0.10
C GLY A 521 16.70 -14.72 -1.25
N GLY A 522 16.41 -15.12 -2.49
CA GLY A 522 16.74 -14.37 -3.69
C GLY A 522 18.22 -14.44 -4.07
N LEU A 523 18.53 -13.88 -5.23
CA LEU A 523 19.90 -13.68 -5.70
C LEU A 523 20.18 -12.18 -5.77
N PRO A 524 21.13 -11.67 -4.96
CA PRO A 524 21.49 -10.27 -4.98
C PRO A 524 21.96 -9.84 -6.38
N VAL A 525 21.40 -8.73 -6.84
CA VAL A 525 21.73 -8.09 -8.11
C VAL A 525 21.80 -6.59 -7.89
N PRO A 526 22.94 -5.93 -8.20
CA PRO A 526 22.96 -4.47 -8.25
C PRO A 526 21.89 -4.02 -9.25
N SER A 527 20.97 -3.14 -8.85
CA SER A 527 19.81 -2.79 -9.69
C SER A 527 20.24 -2.29 -11.08
N LEU A 528 21.38 -1.59 -11.17
CA LEU A 528 21.96 -1.11 -12.42
C LEU A 528 22.45 -2.23 -13.35
N GLN A 529 22.70 -3.45 -12.87
CA GLN A 529 23.05 -4.59 -13.72
C GLN A 529 21.83 -5.25 -14.36
N LEU A 530 20.63 -5.01 -13.80
CA LEU A 530 19.32 -5.57 -14.18
C LEU A 530 19.21 -7.10 -13.98
N ILE A 531 20.13 -7.87 -14.55
CA ILE A 531 20.21 -9.33 -14.46
C ILE A 531 21.61 -9.71 -13.94
N PRO A 532 21.74 -10.68 -13.02
CA PRO A 532 23.04 -11.18 -12.60
C PRO A 532 23.90 -11.62 -13.79
N HIS A 533 25.19 -11.25 -13.81
CA HIS A 533 26.11 -11.59 -14.91
C HIS A 533 26.15 -13.08 -15.27
N ARG A 534 26.02 -13.96 -14.28
CA ARG A 534 26.02 -15.43 -14.47
C ARG A 534 24.79 -15.96 -15.23
N LEU A 535 23.70 -15.20 -15.28
CA LEU A 535 22.46 -15.58 -15.97
C LEU A 535 22.37 -14.98 -17.38
N ARG A 536 23.30 -14.08 -17.74
CA ARG A 536 23.44 -13.62 -19.13
C ARG A 536 24.00 -14.79 -19.96
N THR A 537 23.15 -15.42 -20.76
CA THR A 537 23.46 -16.62 -21.52
C THR A 537 24.33 -16.31 -22.75
N GLY A 538 25.65 -16.43 -22.61
CA GLY A 538 26.59 -16.61 -23.74
C GLY A 538 26.54 -15.54 -24.85
N ASP A 539 26.83 -15.98 -26.08
CA ASP A 539 26.90 -15.14 -27.30
C ASP A 539 25.52 -14.87 -27.94
N ARG A 540 24.44 -15.00 -27.17
CA ARG A 540 23.06 -14.80 -27.64
C ARG A 540 22.66 -13.33 -27.48
N ARG A 541 22.10 -12.76 -28.55
CA ARG A 541 21.55 -11.40 -28.54
C ARG A 541 20.38 -11.29 -27.55
N LEU A 542 20.43 -10.30 -26.69
CA LEU A 542 19.38 -9.96 -25.74
C LEU A 542 18.53 -8.82 -26.30
N SER A 543 17.24 -9.06 -26.51
CA SER A 543 16.25 -8.00 -26.69
C SER A 543 15.24 -8.15 -25.56
N ALA A 544 15.08 -7.14 -24.73
CA ALA A 544 14.25 -7.22 -23.54
C ALA A 544 13.49 -5.92 -23.27
N VAL A 545 12.39 -6.03 -22.52
CA VAL A 545 11.62 -4.91 -21.98
C VAL A 545 11.65 -5.02 -20.47
N ILE A 546 12.04 -3.94 -19.81
CA ILE A 546 12.02 -3.82 -18.35
C ILE A 546 10.89 -2.88 -17.94
N VAL A 547 10.05 -3.34 -17.03
CA VAL A 547 8.91 -2.61 -16.49
C VAL A 547 8.96 -2.56 -14.96
N PRO A 548 8.56 -1.43 -14.35
CA PRO A 548 8.56 -1.24 -12.90
C PRO A 548 7.40 -1.98 -12.22
N LEU A 549 7.65 -2.58 -11.06
CA LEU A 549 6.63 -3.21 -10.23
C LEU A 549 6.28 -2.28 -9.08
N TYR A 550 5.06 -1.76 -9.08
CA TYR A 550 4.58 -0.80 -8.07
C TYR A 550 3.06 -0.89 -7.91
N PHE A 551 2.59 -0.55 -6.72
CA PHE A 551 1.17 -0.45 -6.38
C PHE A 551 0.93 0.81 -5.56
N ARG A 552 0.14 1.76 -6.10
CA ARG A 552 0.04 3.12 -5.55
C ARG A 552 1.44 3.72 -5.35
N GLU A 553 1.75 4.27 -4.19
CA GLU A 553 3.04 4.89 -3.90
C GLU A 553 4.13 3.87 -3.51
N GLN A 554 3.80 2.59 -3.43
CA GLN A 554 4.72 1.55 -3.01
C GLN A 554 5.49 0.96 -4.20
N GLN A 555 6.82 1.01 -4.12
CA GLN A 555 7.73 0.33 -5.05
C GLN A 555 8.01 -1.10 -4.57
N PHE A 556 7.98 -2.06 -5.49
CA PHE A 556 8.42 -3.42 -5.20
C PHE A 556 9.74 -3.75 -5.87
N GLY A 557 9.92 -3.35 -7.13
CA GLY A 557 11.02 -3.85 -7.93
C GLY A 557 10.85 -3.58 -9.42
N TYR A 558 11.39 -4.49 -10.23
CA TYR A 558 11.22 -4.49 -11.67
C TYR A 558 11.12 -5.92 -12.19
N ILE A 559 10.55 -6.06 -13.38
CA ILE A 559 10.54 -7.30 -14.12
C ILE A 559 11.05 -7.04 -15.53
N LEU A 560 11.95 -7.92 -15.97
CA LEU A 560 12.53 -7.90 -17.31
C LEU A 560 11.98 -9.08 -18.08
N PHE A 561 11.33 -8.80 -19.20
CA PHE A 561 10.85 -9.80 -20.14
C PHE A 561 11.74 -9.80 -21.38
N GLU A 562 12.19 -10.96 -21.82
CA GLU A 562 12.78 -11.07 -23.14
C GLU A 562 11.70 -10.85 -24.22
N ALA A 563 12.06 -10.12 -25.27
CA ALA A 563 11.17 -9.68 -26.32
C ALA A 563 10.89 -10.83 -27.30
N GLY A 564 9.79 -11.56 -27.07
CA GLY A 564 9.29 -12.60 -27.99
C GLY A 564 7.87 -12.39 -28.52
N SER A 565 7.02 -11.65 -27.80
CA SER A 565 5.68 -11.28 -28.28
C SER A 565 5.74 -10.04 -29.17
N SER A 566 4.94 -10.02 -30.24
CA SER A 566 4.70 -8.83 -31.06
C SER A 566 3.70 -7.86 -30.43
N ASP A 567 2.89 -8.33 -29.47
CA ASP A 567 1.95 -7.49 -28.73
C ASP A 567 2.59 -7.01 -27.43
N ALA A 568 2.95 -5.73 -27.42
CA ALA A 568 3.59 -5.10 -26.28
C ALA A 568 2.61 -4.71 -25.15
N ALA A 569 1.29 -4.77 -25.38
CA ALA A 569 0.29 -4.55 -24.33
C ALA A 569 0.32 -5.65 -23.25
N ILE A 570 0.87 -6.82 -23.59
CA ILE A 570 1.06 -7.94 -22.66
C ILE A 570 1.98 -7.54 -21.50
N TYR A 571 3.05 -6.77 -21.76
CA TYR A 571 4.01 -6.37 -20.72
C TYR A 571 3.35 -5.53 -19.63
N GLU A 572 2.53 -4.54 -20.02
CA GLU A 572 1.81 -3.69 -19.06
C GLU A 572 0.76 -4.48 -18.29
N SER A 573 0.04 -5.39 -18.96
CA SER A 573 -0.97 -6.22 -18.32
C SER A 573 -0.35 -7.17 -17.29
N LEU A 574 0.76 -7.83 -17.62
CA LEU A 574 1.52 -8.67 -16.69
C LEU A 574 2.10 -7.84 -15.54
N ARG A 575 2.63 -6.64 -15.82
CA ARG A 575 3.13 -5.72 -14.78
C ARG A 575 2.05 -5.40 -13.76
N ILE A 576 0.83 -5.06 -14.20
CA ILE A 576 -0.32 -4.79 -13.31
C ILE A 576 -0.66 -6.02 -12.47
N GLN A 577 -0.81 -7.19 -13.10
CA GLN A 577 -1.18 -8.42 -12.42
C GLN A 577 -0.12 -8.84 -11.38
N ILE A 578 1.16 -8.81 -11.74
CA ILE A 578 2.27 -9.16 -10.84
C ILE A 578 2.39 -8.15 -9.71
N SER A 579 2.27 -6.85 -9.97
CA SER A 579 2.29 -5.84 -8.89
C SER A 579 1.13 -6.03 -7.91
N THR A 580 -0.04 -6.42 -8.41
CA THR A 580 -1.23 -6.70 -7.58
C THR A 580 -1.02 -7.97 -6.74
N MET A 581 -0.46 -9.03 -7.33
CA MET A 581 -0.08 -10.25 -6.63
C MET A 581 0.94 -9.96 -5.50
N LEU A 582 2.00 -9.18 -5.78
CA LEU A 582 2.99 -8.81 -4.77
C LEU A 582 2.36 -8.05 -3.59
N GLN A 583 1.47 -7.10 -3.88
CA GLN A 583 0.71 -6.38 -2.85
C GLN A 583 -0.18 -7.33 -2.03
N GLY A 584 -0.87 -8.27 -2.69
CA GLY A 584 -1.71 -9.26 -2.04
C GLY A 584 -0.92 -10.16 -1.09
N ALA A 585 0.18 -10.73 -1.57
CA ALA A 585 1.07 -11.57 -0.77
C ALA A 585 1.64 -10.82 0.45
N GLN A 586 2.07 -9.57 0.28
CA GLN A 586 2.58 -8.75 1.37
C GLN A 586 1.50 -8.44 2.42
N LEU A 587 0.30 -8.05 1.99
CA LEU A 587 -0.81 -7.77 2.89
C LEU A 587 -1.18 -9.02 3.71
N MET A 588 -1.18 -10.17 3.05
CA MET A 588 -1.51 -11.44 3.68
C MET A 588 -0.47 -11.88 4.71
N GLN A 589 0.81 -11.72 4.39
CA GLN A 589 1.90 -11.95 5.35
C GLN A 589 1.78 -11.03 6.58
N GLN A 590 1.42 -9.75 6.40
CA GLN A 590 1.19 -8.82 7.51
C GLN A 590 0.03 -9.25 8.39
N VAL A 591 -1.09 -9.68 7.80
CA VAL A 591 -2.24 -10.20 8.55
C VAL A 591 -1.85 -11.46 9.34
N GLN A 592 -1.09 -12.38 8.75
CA GLN A 592 -0.62 -13.58 9.44
C GLN A 592 0.30 -13.24 10.63
N GLN A 593 1.26 -12.31 10.44
CA GLN A 593 2.15 -11.84 11.51
C GLN A 593 1.36 -11.18 12.66
N HIS A 594 0.44 -10.28 12.33
CA HIS A 594 -0.40 -9.62 13.33
C HIS A 594 -1.31 -10.62 14.07
N THR A 595 -1.87 -11.61 13.37
CA THR A 595 -2.72 -12.65 13.97
C THR A 595 -1.91 -13.52 14.95
N SER A 596 -0.69 -13.90 14.59
CA SER A 596 0.20 -14.63 15.49
C SER A 596 0.57 -13.80 16.73
N GLN A 597 0.88 -12.52 16.55
CA GLN A 597 1.17 -11.62 17.65
C GLN A 597 -0.05 -11.40 18.57
N LEU A 598 -1.26 -11.32 18.01
CA LEU A 598 -2.51 -11.24 18.77
C LEU A 598 -2.73 -12.48 19.64
N ASP A 599 -2.47 -13.69 19.14
CA ASP A 599 -2.63 -14.92 19.95
C ASP A 599 -1.66 -14.97 21.15
N ILE A 600 -0.42 -14.49 20.96
CA ILE A 600 0.56 -14.33 22.05
C ILE A 600 0.03 -13.35 23.11
N ILE A 601 -0.41 -12.15 22.69
CA ILE A 601 -0.93 -11.11 23.59
C ILE A 601 -2.16 -11.61 24.37
N VAL A 602 -3.09 -12.30 23.69
CA VAL A 602 -4.29 -12.84 24.33
C VAL A 602 -3.94 -13.91 25.36
N THR A 603 -2.99 -14.80 25.04
CA THR A 603 -2.54 -15.86 25.95
C THR A 603 -1.88 -15.29 27.20
N GLU A 604 -1.00 -14.29 27.05
CA GLU A 604 -0.37 -13.59 28.17
C GLU A 604 -1.40 -12.83 29.04
N THR A 605 -2.37 -12.18 28.40
CA THR A 605 -3.46 -11.47 29.10
C THR A 605 -4.32 -12.43 29.91
N LEU A 606 -4.64 -13.62 29.37
CA LEU A 606 -5.38 -14.67 30.10
C LEU A 606 -4.59 -15.21 31.29
N ALA A 607 -3.28 -15.43 31.15
CA ALA A 607 -2.42 -15.87 32.26
C ALA A 607 -2.36 -14.80 33.37
N THR A 608 -2.19 -13.53 33.01
CA THR A 608 -2.18 -12.40 33.94
C THR A 608 -3.53 -12.26 34.67
N SER A 609 -4.63 -12.51 33.95
CA SER A 609 -5.98 -12.50 34.49
C SER A 609 -6.18 -13.57 35.57
N GLU A 610 -5.67 -14.79 35.33
CA GLU A 610 -5.75 -15.87 36.31
C GLU A 610 -4.90 -15.58 37.56
N GLN A 611 -3.70 -15.02 37.38
CA GLN A 611 -2.87 -14.57 38.49
C GLN A 611 -3.61 -13.52 39.34
N MET A 612 -4.23 -12.54 38.69
CA MET A 612 -4.99 -11.48 39.37
C MET A 612 -6.23 -12.04 40.09
N ARG A 613 -6.92 -13.07 39.55
CA ARG A 613 -7.98 -13.79 40.28
C ARG A 613 -7.46 -14.37 41.58
N GLY A 614 -6.27 -14.98 41.57
CA GLY A 614 -5.61 -15.47 42.79
C GLY A 614 -5.38 -14.36 43.82
N THR A 615 -4.86 -13.21 43.39
CA THR A 615 -4.62 -12.04 44.27
C THR A 615 -5.93 -11.45 44.82
N ILE A 616 -6.99 -11.36 44.01
CA ILE A 616 -8.31 -10.89 44.45
C ILE A 616 -8.89 -11.82 45.52
N ALA A 617 -8.78 -13.14 45.32
CA ALA A 617 -9.27 -14.13 46.28
C ALA A 617 -8.49 -14.09 47.61
N GLU A 618 -7.17 -13.89 47.56
CA GLU A 618 -6.35 -13.69 48.75
C GLU A 618 -6.72 -12.39 49.48
N THR A 619 -6.83 -11.28 48.76
CA THR A 619 -7.22 -9.97 49.33
C THR A 619 -8.60 -10.04 50.00
N SER A 620 -9.55 -10.75 49.37
CA SER A 620 -10.88 -10.96 49.94
C SER A 620 -10.84 -11.78 51.24
N ARG A 621 -10.00 -12.83 51.30
CA ARG A 621 -9.82 -13.62 52.53
C ARG A 621 -9.19 -12.79 53.65
N GLN A 622 -8.18 -12.00 53.32
CA GLN A 622 -7.52 -11.11 54.29
C GLN A 622 -8.49 -10.05 54.83
N ALA A 623 -9.27 -9.40 53.96
CA ALA A 623 -10.30 -8.45 54.38
C ALA A 623 -11.32 -9.10 55.33
N GLN A 624 -11.79 -10.31 55.03
CA GLN A 624 -12.72 -11.03 55.92
C GLN A 624 -12.08 -11.38 57.26
N ALA A 625 -10.81 -11.79 57.26
CA ALA A 625 -10.07 -12.07 58.49
C ALA A 625 -9.95 -10.80 59.37
N VAL A 626 -9.59 -9.66 58.77
CA VAL A 626 -9.53 -8.36 59.48
C VAL A 626 -10.90 -7.98 60.04
N ALA A 627 -11.98 -8.13 59.28
CA ALA A 627 -13.33 -7.84 59.75
C ALA A 627 -13.72 -8.70 60.97
N ASN A 628 -13.41 -10.01 60.93
CA ASN A 628 -13.69 -10.93 62.03
C ASN A 628 -12.87 -10.60 63.29
N THR A 629 -11.57 -10.35 63.12
CA THR A 629 -10.69 -9.97 64.24
C THR A 629 -11.07 -8.63 64.83
N ALA A 630 -11.49 -7.67 64.00
CA ALA A 630 -11.98 -6.38 64.47
C ALA A 630 -13.26 -6.56 65.31
N GLN A 631 -14.23 -7.35 64.85
CA GLN A 631 -15.45 -7.64 65.62
C GLN A 631 -15.13 -8.27 66.99
N GLN A 632 -14.25 -9.27 67.02
CA GLN A 632 -13.80 -9.87 68.28
C GLN A 632 -13.12 -8.85 69.20
N SER A 633 -12.34 -7.92 68.64
CA SER A 633 -11.64 -6.89 69.41
C SER A 633 -12.60 -5.83 69.96
N VAL A 634 -13.71 -5.53 69.27
CA VAL A 634 -14.81 -4.71 69.81
C VAL A 634 -15.44 -5.40 71.02
N ASP A 635 -15.73 -6.71 70.93
CA ASP A 635 -16.33 -7.47 72.03
C ASP A 635 -15.41 -7.51 73.27
N VAL A 636 -14.11 -7.72 73.06
CA VAL A 636 -13.10 -7.67 74.14
C VAL A 636 -12.99 -6.27 74.74
N SER A 637 -13.02 -5.22 73.90
CA SER A 637 -12.98 -3.84 74.38
C SER A 637 -14.21 -3.50 75.23
N LYS A 638 -15.39 -4.00 74.85
CA LYS A 638 -16.62 -3.85 75.63
C LYS A 638 -16.53 -4.55 76.99
N ALA A 639 -16.07 -5.79 77.01
CA ALA A 639 -15.81 -6.51 78.27
C ALA A 639 -14.78 -5.78 79.16
N GLY A 640 -13.75 -5.19 78.55
CA GLY A 640 -12.77 -4.35 79.24
C GLY A 640 -13.37 -3.08 79.84
N GLN A 641 -14.28 -2.41 79.12
CA GLN A 641 -15.02 -1.25 79.65
C GLN A 641 -15.90 -1.63 80.84
N ASP A 642 -16.61 -2.77 80.77
CA ASP A 642 -17.44 -3.27 81.86
C ASP A 642 -16.60 -3.58 83.12
N ALA A 643 -15.41 -4.19 82.94
CA ALA A 643 -14.48 -4.47 84.03
C ALA A 643 -13.92 -3.18 84.68
N ILE A 644 -13.61 -2.16 83.88
CA ILE A 644 -13.20 -0.84 84.41
C ILE A 644 -14.36 -0.17 85.16
N ALA A 645 -15.58 -0.22 84.64
CA ALA A 645 -16.76 0.33 85.32
C ALA A 645 -16.98 -0.34 86.69
N ALA A 646 -16.84 -1.68 86.75
CA ALA A 646 -16.89 -2.42 88.01
C ALA A 646 -15.76 -2.04 88.97
N THR A 647 -14.55 -1.79 88.46
CA THR A 647 -13.40 -1.34 89.26
C THR A 647 -13.63 0.04 89.86
N LEU A 648 -14.19 0.98 89.07
CA LEU A 648 -14.54 2.31 89.55
C LEU A 648 -15.58 2.26 90.67
N ALA A 649 -16.64 1.46 90.50
CA ALA A 649 -17.66 1.26 91.54
C ALA A 649 -17.07 0.59 92.80
N GLY A 650 -16.14 -0.36 92.63
CA GLY A 650 -15.41 -0.99 93.73
C GLY A 650 -14.55 0.00 94.51
N MET A 651 -13.82 0.88 93.83
CA MET A 651 -12.98 1.89 94.46
C MET A 651 -13.80 2.97 95.18
N GLU A 652 -14.94 3.39 94.61
CA GLU A 652 -15.88 4.29 95.27
C GLU A 652 -16.44 3.68 96.58
N LYS A 653 -16.78 2.39 96.54
CA LYS A 653 -17.21 1.66 97.74
C LYS A 653 -16.10 1.57 98.80
N ILE A 654 -14.86 1.30 98.39
CA ILE A 654 -13.71 1.29 99.32
C ILE A 654 -13.52 2.67 99.94
N GLN A 655 -13.57 3.74 99.13
CA GLN A 655 -13.47 5.11 99.63
C GLN A 655 -14.54 5.41 100.69
N GLY A 656 -15.80 5.01 100.45
CA GLY A 656 -16.88 5.14 101.43
C GLY A 656 -16.64 4.34 102.71
N GLN A 657 -16.25 3.06 102.60
CA GLN A 657 -15.97 2.22 103.77
C GLN A 657 -14.80 2.74 104.60
N VAL A 658 -13.74 3.24 103.96
CA VAL A 658 -12.60 3.84 104.64
C VAL A 658 -13.01 5.11 105.39
N ALA A 659 -13.89 5.93 104.81
CA ALA A 659 -14.46 7.11 105.47
C ALA A 659 -15.30 6.73 106.71
N ASP A 660 -16.14 5.71 106.61
CA ASP A 660 -16.95 5.21 107.73
C ASP A 660 -16.09 4.67 108.88
N ILE A 661 -15.00 3.95 108.55
CA ILE A 661 -14.02 3.45 109.52
C ILE A 661 -13.33 4.63 110.23
N ALA A 662 -12.86 5.62 109.48
CA ALA A 662 -12.24 6.82 110.06
C ALA A 662 -13.18 7.53 111.04
N GLN A 663 -14.47 7.68 110.68
CA GLN A 663 -15.48 8.28 111.56
C GLN A 663 -15.73 7.45 112.83
N SER A 664 -15.78 6.12 112.70
CA SER A 664 -15.96 5.21 113.85
C SER A 664 -14.79 5.24 114.82
N ILE A 665 -13.56 5.35 114.31
CA ILE A 665 -12.35 5.48 115.13
C ILE A 665 -12.33 6.82 115.88
N LEU A 666 -12.72 7.92 115.23
CA LEU A 666 -12.85 9.23 115.88
C LEU A 666 -13.86 9.18 117.04
N ALA A 667 -15.03 8.56 116.82
CA ALA A 667 -16.03 8.37 117.88
C ALA A 667 -15.53 7.47 119.03
N LEU A 668 -14.74 6.44 118.73
CA LEU A 668 -14.11 5.58 119.74
C LEU A 668 -13.10 6.37 120.57
N SER A 669 -12.28 7.21 119.93
CA SER A 669 -11.30 8.06 120.61
C SER A 669 -11.98 9.02 121.59
N GLU A 670 -13.09 9.64 121.18
CA GLU A 670 -13.89 10.53 122.05
C GLU A 670 -14.47 9.79 123.26
N ARG A 671 -15.04 8.60 123.07
CA ARG A 671 -15.56 7.78 124.18
C ARG A 671 -14.45 7.29 125.12
N THR A 672 -13.28 6.95 124.58
CA THR A 672 -12.12 6.52 125.37
C THR A 672 -11.63 7.65 126.28
N GLN A 673 -11.63 8.88 125.76
CA GLN A 673 -11.31 10.08 126.54
C GLN A 673 -12.31 10.30 127.69
N GLN A 674 -13.61 10.17 127.42
CA GLN A 674 -14.67 10.28 128.45
C GLN A 674 -14.52 9.24 129.57
N ILE A 675 -14.16 7.99 129.23
CA ILE A 675 -13.91 6.95 130.25
C ILE A 675 -12.68 7.29 131.10
N GLY A 676 -11.66 7.91 130.51
CA GLY A 676 -10.48 8.40 131.24
C GLY A 676 -10.83 9.41 132.34
N GLU A 677 -11.78 10.32 132.07
CA GLU A 677 -12.29 11.28 133.05
C GLU A 677 -13.04 10.59 134.20
N ILE A 678 -13.91 9.62 133.88
CA ILE A 678 -14.64 8.83 134.88
C ILE A 678 -13.68 8.07 135.80
N ILE A 679 -12.67 7.41 135.23
CA ILE A 679 -11.70 6.63 136.00
C ILE A 679 -10.87 7.53 136.93
N SER A 680 -10.54 8.74 136.50
CA SER A 680 -9.86 9.73 137.35
C SER A 680 -10.72 10.13 138.56
N ALA A 681 -12.04 10.31 138.37
CA ALA A 681 -12.97 10.59 139.46
C ALA A 681 -13.12 9.39 140.43
N VAL A 682 -13.16 8.15 139.92
CA VAL A 682 -13.23 6.94 140.76
C VAL A 682 -11.96 6.76 141.59
N GLU A 683 -10.78 7.08 141.04
CA GLU A 683 -9.52 7.07 141.79
C GLU A 683 -9.53 8.07 142.94
N GLU A 684 -10.12 9.25 142.75
CA GLU A 684 -10.30 10.26 143.78
C GLU A 684 -11.24 9.80 144.91
N ILE A 685 -12.39 9.17 144.55
CA ILE A 685 -13.33 8.59 145.50
C ILE A 685 -12.68 7.46 146.30
N ALA A 686 -11.89 6.60 145.65
CA ALA A 686 -11.15 5.53 146.33
C ALA A 686 -10.15 6.10 147.35
N ASN A 687 -9.43 7.17 147.01
CA ASN A 687 -8.54 7.88 147.94
C ASN A 687 -9.28 8.46 149.14
N GLN A 688 -10.42 9.12 148.91
CA GLN A 688 -11.25 9.67 149.99
C GLN A 688 -11.82 8.57 150.89
N SER A 689 -12.31 7.47 150.30
CA SER A 689 -12.86 6.33 151.05
C SER A 689 -11.82 5.68 151.95
N ARG A 690 -10.56 5.60 151.50
CA ARG A 690 -9.44 5.10 152.30
C ARG A 690 -9.12 6.00 153.50
N LEU A 691 -9.20 7.32 153.33
CA LEU A 691 -9.00 8.31 154.40
C LEU A 691 -10.15 8.26 155.43
N LEU A 692 -11.40 8.16 154.98
CA LEU A 692 -12.56 7.99 155.85
C LEU A 692 -12.48 6.69 156.65
N ALA A 693 -12.09 5.59 156.00
CA ALA A 693 -11.88 4.30 156.64
C ALA A 693 -10.79 4.35 157.73
N LEU A 694 -9.75 5.18 157.54
CA LEU A 694 -8.71 5.39 158.55
C LEU A 694 -9.25 6.14 159.76
N ASN A 695 -9.97 7.25 159.53
CA ASN A 695 -10.57 8.04 160.61
C ASN A 695 -11.59 7.22 161.41
N ALA A 696 -12.41 6.42 160.73
CA ALA A 696 -13.37 5.53 161.38
C ALA A 696 -12.68 4.42 162.21
N SER A 697 -11.53 3.89 161.76
CA SER A 697 -10.75 2.92 162.53
C SER A 697 -10.17 3.52 163.81
N ILE A 698 -9.78 4.79 163.78
CA ILE A 698 -9.25 5.52 164.95
C ILE A 698 -10.35 5.73 165.98
N GLU A 699 -11.55 6.16 165.56
CA GLU A 699 -12.64 6.45 166.50
C GLU A 699 -13.24 5.17 167.11
N ALA A 700 -13.25 4.07 166.35
CA ALA A 700 -13.63 2.75 166.86
C ALA A 700 -12.69 2.24 167.99
N ALA A 701 -11.40 2.59 167.96
CA ALA A 701 -10.45 2.22 169.03
C ALA A 701 -10.66 3.04 170.32
N ARG A 702 -11.35 4.18 170.24
CA ARG A 702 -11.54 5.13 171.34
C ARG A 702 -12.77 4.83 172.21
N ALA A 703 -13.78 4.16 171.65
CA ALA A 703 -15.06 3.87 172.29
C ALA A 703 -15.07 2.64 173.23
N GLY A 704 -13.94 1.95 173.41
CA GLY A 704 -13.85 0.78 174.30
C GLY A 704 -14.78 -0.37 173.88
N ASP A 705 -15.34 -1.08 174.86
CA ASP A 705 -16.09 -2.33 174.63
C ASP A 705 -17.34 -2.18 173.73
N GLU A 706 -17.89 -0.98 173.54
CA GLU A 706 -18.98 -0.72 172.57
C GLU A 706 -18.51 -0.49 171.11
N GLY A 707 -17.20 -0.32 170.87
CA GLY A 707 -16.63 0.04 169.55
C GLY A 707 -16.22 -1.14 168.65
N LEU A 708 -16.27 -2.37 169.14
CA LEU A 708 -15.70 -3.56 168.46
C LEU A 708 -16.33 -3.86 167.09
N GLY A 709 -17.63 -3.57 166.90
CA GLY A 709 -18.30 -3.75 165.60
C GLY A 709 -17.86 -2.74 164.53
N PHE A 710 -17.58 -1.49 164.91
CA PHE A 710 -17.20 -0.42 163.97
C PHE A 710 -15.78 -0.59 163.40
N ALA A 711 -14.85 -1.17 164.18
CA ALA A 711 -13.47 -1.40 163.75
C ALA A 711 -13.35 -2.42 162.60
N VAL A 712 -14.29 -3.38 162.50
CA VAL A 712 -14.31 -4.37 161.42
C VAL A 712 -14.71 -3.71 160.10
N VAL A 713 -15.78 -2.90 160.11
CA VAL A 713 -16.27 -2.19 158.90
C VAL A 713 -15.22 -1.23 158.34
N ALA A 714 -14.54 -0.50 159.21
CA ALA A 714 -13.51 0.46 158.80
C ALA A 714 -12.29 -0.22 158.15
N ARG A 715 -11.90 -1.40 158.63
CA ARG A 715 -10.84 -2.21 158.00
C ARG A 715 -11.25 -2.69 156.60
N GLU A 716 -12.48 -3.15 156.47
CA GLU A 716 -13.02 -3.66 155.20
C GLU A 716 -13.12 -2.55 154.15
N MET A 717 -13.58 -1.34 154.51
CA MET A 717 -13.58 -0.19 153.59
C MET A 717 -12.18 0.20 153.10
N ARG A 718 -11.18 0.14 153.97
CA ARG A 718 -9.79 0.47 153.60
C ARG A 718 -9.24 -0.51 152.57
N GLN A 719 -9.56 -1.80 152.72
CA GLN A 719 -9.20 -2.84 151.77
C GLN A 719 -9.91 -2.67 150.43
N LEU A 720 -11.22 -2.40 150.43
CA LEU A 720 -12.01 -2.12 149.22
C LEU A 720 -11.51 -0.89 148.45
N ALA A 721 -11.15 0.18 149.16
CA ALA A 721 -10.58 1.38 148.55
C ALA A 721 -9.22 1.10 147.89
N GLY A 722 -8.35 0.30 148.54
CA GLY A 722 -7.08 -0.14 147.96
C GLY A 722 -7.26 -1.01 146.71
N GLN A 723 -8.27 -1.89 146.71
CA GLN A 723 -8.62 -2.67 145.52
C GLN A 723 -9.16 -1.80 144.38
N SER A 724 -9.98 -0.77 144.66
CA SER A 724 -10.47 0.17 143.64
C SER A 724 -9.33 0.94 142.98
N GLN A 725 -8.32 1.37 143.73
CA GLN A 725 -7.15 2.09 143.22
C GLN A 725 -6.31 1.24 142.26
N ALA A 726 -6.07 -0.03 142.62
CA ALA A 726 -5.34 -0.95 141.75
C ALA A 726 -6.16 -1.32 140.48
N ALA A 727 -7.48 -1.27 140.54
CA ALA A 727 -8.34 -1.45 139.39
C ALA A 727 -8.32 -0.23 138.45
N THR A 728 -8.44 1.00 138.97
CA THR A 728 -8.42 2.23 138.16
C THR A 728 -7.09 2.44 137.43
N ALA A 729 -5.95 2.15 138.08
CA ALA A 729 -4.64 2.22 137.44
C ALA A 729 -4.50 1.28 136.23
N ARG A 730 -5.07 0.06 136.32
CA ARG A 730 -5.09 -0.89 135.19
C ARG A 730 -5.97 -0.40 134.05
N VAL A 731 -7.14 0.17 134.34
CA VAL A 731 -8.03 0.72 133.30
C VAL A 731 -7.36 1.90 132.59
N SER A 732 -6.68 2.78 133.33
CA SER A 732 -5.97 3.93 132.75
C SER A 732 -4.85 3.51 131.77
N SER A 733 -4.14 2.41 132.05
CA SER A 733 -3.17 1.83 131.10
C SER A 733 -3.83 1.35 129.81
N ILE A 734 -4.97 0.64 129.92
CA ILE A 734 -5.72 0.12 128.76
C ILE A 734 -6.25 1.26 127.88
N LEU A 735 -6.75 2.35 128.48
CA LEU A 735 -7.24 3.51 127.74
C LEU A 735 -6.13 4.20 126.92
N ASN A 736 -4.92 4.31 127.49
CA ASN A 736 -3.76 4.86 126.76
C ASN A 736 -3.34 3.98 125.57
N GLU A 737 -3.42 2.65 125.70
CA GLU A 737 -3.16 1.73 124.59
C GLU A 737 -4.23 1.88 123.48
N ILE A 738 -5.51 1.98 123.86
CA ILE A 738 -6.62 2.20 122.91
C ILE A 738 -6.45 3.53 122.16
N GLN A 739 -6.05 4.61 122.84
CA GLN A 739 -5.86 5.92 122.22
C GLN A 739 -4.72 5.92 121.19
N ARG A 740 -3.59 5.25 121.49
CA ARG A 740 -2.50 5.08 120.53
C ARG A 740 -2.91 4.23 119.33
N ALA A 741 -3.66 3.15 119.56
CA ALA A 741 -4.17 2.29 118.49
C ALA A 741 -5.16 3.05 117.58
N ALA A 742 -6.02 3.89 118.14
CA ALA A 742 -6.95 4.74 117.39
C ALA A 742 -6.22 5.74 116.48
N ASN A 743 -5.22 6.46 117.00
CA ASN A 743 -4.44 7.41 116.19
C ASN A 743 -3.71 6.72 115.03
N ASN A 744 -3.16 5.53 115.25
CA ASN A 744 -2.51 4.77 114.18
C ASN A 744 -3.52 4.30 113.11
N ALA A 745 -4.70 3.86 113.54
CA ALA A 745 -5.76 3.44 112.63
C ALA A 745 -6.28 4.60 111.74
N VAL A 746 -6.34 5.84 112.25
CA VAL A 746 -6.69 7.03 111.44
C VAL A 746 -5.67 7.26 110.31
N MET A 747 -4.36 7.20 110.60
CA MET A 747 -3.33 7.37 109.57
C MET A 747 -3.43 6.30 108.47
N VAL A 748 -3.63 5.04 108.85
CA VAL A 748 -3.81 3.93 107.89
C VAL A 748 -5.07 4.13 107.03
N THR A 749 -6.15 4.68 107.60
CA THR A 749 -7.35 5.01 106.81
C THR A 749 -7.14 6.18 105.85
N GLU A 750 -6.39 7.23 106.20
CA GLU A 750 -6.07 8.32 105.28
C GLU A 750 -5.22 7.82 104.09
N GLU A 751 -4.24 6.97 104.36
CA GLU A 751 -3.42 6.33 103.33
C GLU A 751 -4.27 5.42 102.43
N GLY A 752 -5.21 4.66 103.02
CA GLY A 752 -6.20 3.86 102.29
C GLY A 752 -7.11 4.70 101.38
N SER A 753 -7.54 5.88 101.83
CA SER A 753 -8.37 6.80 101.03
C SER A 753 -7.60 7.36 99.84
N LYS A 754 -6.34 7.77 100.02
CA LYS A 754 -5.47 8.23 98.92
C LYS A 754 -5.20 7.11 97.92
N GLY A 755 -4.97 5.88 98.40
CA GLY A 755 -4.80 4.69 97.56
C GLY A 755 -6.03 4.41 96.69
N ALA A 756 -7.23 4.47 97.27
CA ALA A 756 -8.48 4.29 96.54
C ALA A 756 -8.70 5.38 95.47
N GLN A 757 -8.42 6.65 95.80
CA GLN A 757 -8.53 7.76 94.86
C GLN A 757 -7.56 7.62 93.66
N SER A 758 -6.30 7.26 93.92
CA SER A 758 -5.33 6.98 92.86
C SER A 758 -5.77 5.79 91.99
N GLY A 759 -6.38 4.77 92.61
CA GLY A 759 -7.00 3.65 91.89
C GLY A 759 -8.14 4.07 90.96
N MET A 760 -8.97 5.05 91.36
CA MET A 760 -10.03 5.61 90.50
C MET A 760 -9.46 6.35 89.29
N GLU A 761 -8.45 7.21 89.48
CA GLU A 761 -7.83 7.97 88.38
C GLU A 761 -7.21 7.04 87.33
N LEU A 762 -6.46 6.02 87.77
CA LEU A 762 -5.87 5.02 86.87
C LEU A 762 -6.93 4.20 86.11
N ALA A 763 -8.00 3.81 86.79
CA ALA A 763 -9.10 3.08 86.16
C ALA A 763 -9.84 3.95 85.12
N GLN A 764 -10.06 5.24 85.39
CA GLN A 764 -10.64 6.18 84.43
C GLN A 764 -9.77 6.33 83.18
N GLN A 765 -8.45 6.47 83.35
CA GLN A 765 -7.51 6.58 82.25
C GLN A 765 -7.50 5.31 81.39
N ALA A 766 -7.46 4.13 82.02
CA ALA A 766 -7.55 2.85 81.32
C ALA A 766 -8.87 2.71 80.53
N GLY A 767 -10.00 3.13 81.14
CA GLY A 767 -11.30 3.14 80.46
C GLY A 767 -11.35 4.06 79.24
N ALA A 768 -10.69 5.23 79.28
CA ALA A 768 -10.57 6.12 78.14
C ALA A 768 -9.76 5.48 77.00
N SER A 769 -8.61 4.89 77.30
CA SER A 769 -7.79 4.20 76.29
C SER A 769 -8.52 3.02 75.64
N ILE A 770 -9.31 2.26 76.40
CA ILE A 770 -10.12 1.15 75.83
C ILE A 770 -11.24 1.67 74.91
N ARG A 771 -11.84 2.83 75.21
CA ARG A 771 -12.82 3.48 74.31
C ARG A 771 -12.17 3.93 73.00
N ASP A 772 -11.00 4.56 73.07
CA ASP A 772 -10.29 5.00 71.88
C ASP A 772 -9.87 3.81 70.99
N LEU A 773 -9.41 2.72 71.62
CA LEU A 773 -9.13 1.46 70.92
C LEU A 773 -10.37 0.91 70.21
N ALA A 774 -11.53 0.88 70.87
CA ALA A 774 -12.78 0.41 70.26
C ALA A 774 -13.15 1.22 69.01
N ALA A 775 -13.01 2.56 69.05
CA ALA A 775 -13.31 3.42 67.91
C ALA A 775 -12.38 3.15 66.70
N VAL A 776 -11.07 2.95 66.95
CA VAL A 776 -10.11 2.62 65.88
C VAL A 776 -10.39 1.23 65.28
N ILE A 777 -10.78 0.26 66.11
CA ILE A 777 -11.13 -1.09 65.68
C ILE A 777 -12.40 -1.08 64.82
N GLU A 778 -13.42 -0.29 65.19
CA GLU A 778 -14.65 -0.15 64.39
C GLU A 778 -14.38 0.44 63.00
N GLU A 779 -13.46 1.41 62.91
CA GLU A 779 -13.05 1.96 61.62
C GLU A 779 -12.29 0.92 60.77
N ALA A 780 -11.41 0.13 61.39
CA ALA A 780 -10.72 -0.98 60.72
C ALA A 780 -11.71 -2.03 60.15
N ALA A 781 -12.79 -2.34 60.89
CA ALA A 781 -13.85 -3.24 60.42
C ALA A 781 -14.57 -2.67 59.18
N ARG A 782 -14.84 -1.36 59.18
CA ARG A 782 -15.51 -0.67 58.06
C ARG A 782 -14.66 -0.70 56.78
N VAL A 783 -13.37 -0.38 56.91
CA VAL A 783 -12.42 -0.44 55.79
C VAL A 783 -12.33 -1.87 55.24
N ALA A 784 -12.29 -2.88 56.10
CA ALA A 784 -12.27 -4.28 55.68
C ALA A 784 -13.51 -4.68 54.86
N ILE A 785 -14.71 -4.24 55.26
CA ILE A 785 -15.95 -4.46 54.49
C ILE A 785 -15.89 -3.78 53.12
N GLN A 786 -15.34 -2.56 53.04
CA GLN A 786 -15.17 -1.83 51.78
C GLN A 786 -14.17 -2.50 50.83
N ILE A 787 -13.07 -3.05 51.36
CA ILE A 787 -12.12 -3.87 50.59
C ILE A 787 -12.84 -5.10 50.03
N ALA A 788 -13.62 -5.81 50.85
CA ALA A 788 -14.40 -6.99 50.41
C ALA A 788 -15.49 -6.66 49.36
N ALA A 789 -16.02 -5.43 49.35
CA ALA A 789 -16.92 -4.97 48.28
C ALA A 789 -16.15 -4.69 46.97
N SER A 790 -14.98 -4.05 47.07
CA SER A 790 -14.14 -3.71 45.92
C SER A 790 -13.57 -4.96 45.23
N THR A 791 -13.15 -5.98 46.00
CA THR A 791 -12.69 -7.27 45.46
C THR A 791 -13.79 -8.02 44.72
N ARG A 792 -15.05 -7.93 45.17
CA ARG A 792 -16.20 -8.48 44.43
C ARG A 792 -16.40 -7.77 43.08
N GLN A 793 -16.28 -6.45 43.04
CA GLN A 793 -16.35 -5.71 41.77
C GLN A 793 -15.20 -6.09 40.82
N GLN A 794 -13.97 -6.19 41.34
CA GLN A 794 -12.81 -6.64 40.56
C GLN A 794 -13.00 -8.07 40.01
N THR A 795 -13.61 -8.97 40.79
CA THR A 795 -13.96 -10.32 40.31
C THR A 795 -14.89 -10.28 39.09
N ASN A 796 -15.93 -9.44 39.14
CA ASN A 796 -16.86 -9.30 38.02
C ASN A 796 -16.18 -8.72 36.78
N ALA A 797 -15.36 -7.67 36.95
CA ALA A 797 -14.58 -7.09 35.86
C ALA A 797 -13.63 -8.11 35.23
N MET A 798 -12.98 -8.94 36.07
CA MET A 798 -12.07 -9.98 35.60
C MET A 798 -12.79 -11.07 34.80
N ASN A 799 -14.00 -11.48 35.23
CA ASN A 799 -14.81 -12.42 34.46
C ASN A 799 -15.20 -11.86 33.08
N GLN A 800 -15.54 -10.57 33.00
CA GLN A 800 -15.83 -9.90 31.71
C GLN A 800 -14.58 -9.84 30.81
N LEU A 801 -13.42 -9.54 31.38
CA LEU A 801 -12.15 -9.51 30.65
C LEU A 801 -11.82 -10.89 30.07
N VAL A 802 -11.96 -11.96 30.87
CA VAL A 802 -11.75 -13.34 30.40
C VAL A 802 -12.71 -13.69 29.26
N LEU A 803 -13.98 -13.29 29.33
CA LEU A 803 -14.95 -13.51 28.25
C LEU A 803 -14.55 -12.75 26.98
N ALA A 804 -14.19 -11.48 27.09
CA ALA A 804 -13.73 -10.67 25.95
C ALA A 804 -12.48 -11.27 25.29
N MET A 805 -11.49 -11.70 26.08
CA MET A 805 -10.28 -12.34 25.56
C MET A 805 -10.56 -13.67 24.87
N LYS A 806 -11.52 -14.47 25.37
CA LYS A 806 -11.97 -15.69 24.67
C LYS A 806 -12.62 -15.36 23.32
N SER A 807 -13.44 -14.32 23.24
CA SER A 807 -14.04 -13.89 21.97
C SER A 807 -12.97 -13.40 20.97
N ILE A 808 -11.97 -12.65 21.44
CA ILE A 808 -10.84 -12.24 20.58
C ILE A 808 -10.06 -13.46 20.11
N LYS A 809 -9.79 -14.45 20.99
CA LYS A 809 -9.12 -15.69 20.61
C LYS A 809 -9.90 -16.44 19.52
N GLN A 810 -11.21 -16.52 19.66
CA GLN A 810 -12.07 -17.17 18.65
C GLN A 810 -12.03 -16.42 17.32
N ALA A 811 -12.12 -15.09 17.32
CA ALA A 811 -12.02 -14.28 16.11
C ALA A 811 -10.63 -14.41 15.44
N SER A 812 -9.56 -14.45 16.23
CA SER A 812 -8.19 -14.68 15.76
C SER A 812 -8.05 -16.06 15.12
N ALA A 813 -8.61 -17.10 15.74
CA ALA A 813 -8.59 -18.46 15.20
C ALA A 813 -9.42 -18.57 13.91
N GLN A 814 -10.57 -17.88 13.83
CA GLN A 814 -11.37 -17.81 12.62
C GLN A 814 -10.62 -17.07 11.49
N THR A 815 -9.94 -15.96 11.81
CA THR A 815 -9.10 -15.24 10.84
C THR A 815 -7.98 -16.15 10.34
N GLN A 816 -7.30 -16.88 11.23
CA GLN A 816 -6.27 -17.85 10.84
C GLN A 816 -6.82 -18.98 9.96
N ALA A 817 -8.02 -19.50 10.26
CA ALA A 817 -8.66 -20.51 9.45
C ALA A 817 -9.02 -19.98 8.06
N SER A 818 -9.56 -18.75 7.97
CA SER A 818 -9.83 -18.09 6.68
C SER A 818 -8.56 -17.82 5.87
N ILE A 819 -7.43 -17.53 6.53
CA ILE A 819 -6.12 -17.40 5.88
C ILE A 819 -5.68 -18.73 5.27
N SER A 820 -5.79 -19.83 6.02
CA SER A 820 -5.45 -21.17 5.53
C SER A 820 -6.40 -21.66 4.42
N GLU A 821 -7.70 -21.41 4.54
CA GLU A 821 -8.68 -21.73 3.49
C GLU A 821 -8.42 -20.93 2.19
N ALA A 822 -7.84 -19.72 2.30
CA ALA A 822 -7.46 -18.89 1.17
C ALA A 822 -6.13 -19.30 0.49
N GLY A 823 -5.51 -20.43 0.87
CA GLY A 823 -4.38 -21.02 0.15
C GLY A 823 -3.00 -20.83 0.80
N TYR A 824 -2.86 -21.14 2.10
CA TYR A 824 -1.56 -21.32 2.79
C TYR A 824 -1.44 -22.68 3.48
#